data_AF-A0A821FHL5-F1
#
_entry.id   AF-A0A821FHL5-F1
#
_cell.length_a   1.000
_cell.length_b   1.000
_cell.length_c   1.000
_cell.angle_alpha   90.00
_cell.angle_beta   90.00
_cell.angle_gamma   90.00
#
_symmetry.space_group_name_H-M   'P 1'
#
loop_
_entity.id
_entity.type
_entity.pdbx_description
1 polymer ?
#
loop_
_entity_poly.entity_id
_entity_poly.type
_entity_poly.pdbx_seq_one_letter_code
_entity_poly.pdbx_strand_id
1 'polypeptide(L)'
;MATNNAFHRFIQVEWEDKKVLPIDGLKTNERLQAITQALQRASHRLLHVDAYVEGAEEHFSDLSSPSSKHDTKQTSSTKPIDEYKETRASRKSKNDDHQSAAHASSGSSSSKPETNQNSSTKSADSHYQTKSSSKSKHNNNQHVADASSGHNYTLIIRLTDVDCENKPLKHIEGYQNKRTVTLEEALNPIKDAIPHLDDYIRHAKQRANTTSANNLTVDESAAIFLYTVHSGDTSFSRTLNHALRCEDQTNLKKYWFNYLGLIWSALNKLPSVKGHVYQGTTSKIKEKYPKNKLITWWGITSCTQAFDNIVSSLLGEKSTLLNIKIRNGKDISAYSCNSNESEIILLPGTRLRVTDVTYNSNFKMDEIDLEEMDDETLRSDALRPPTARRLSKDESFDKTWLECRFKDKEGTTIIKPNECEHLTHPRGEIDERILNRIKGSMFGLVLGDALGAHVEFRPHSYLLANPVIDLRGGGTWGLEKGQFTDDGSMALCLANSLVARRGFEPYDQLVRYKWWFRHGYMSSTGSCFDIGDTTRKSLCEFESRQKAFAQKHGLPLEEIDFLSDEKLLADFPIYCSSDGAAGNGVLMRLAPVPLFFYRDPEVAVGFSGISGQITHGDKKAFDACRYYGALIVATMHGTDKNKLLSEKFYSSEMKQWFKNKPLDSEIENIAKGSFKKGKGYDDGIRGKGYVVNSLEAALWAFWSTQSFEAGALAAVNLGDDTDTTAAIYGQLAGAYYGFHKLPPEWIDCVYAKGFIECLCKWIAYRGSQPYSKK
;
A
#
# COMPACT_ATOMS: atom_id res chain seq x y z
N MET A 1 -44.66 11.54 43.52
CA MET A 1 -45.66 10.48 43.83
C MET A 1 -46.75 10.52 42.75
N ALA A 2 -47.51 9.43 42.58
CA ALA A 2 -48.66 9.30 41.65
C ALA A 2 -48.34 9.57 40.15
N THR A 3 -48.01 8.59 39.31
CA THR A 3 -48.77 7.43 38.77
C THR A 3 -49.50 7.70 37.44
N ASN A 4 -49.09 6.92 36.42
CA ASN A 4 -49.91 6.17 35.45
C ASN A 4 -51.28 6.72 35.00
N ASN A 5 -51.48 6.78 33.68
CA ASN A 5 -52.16 5.70 32.94
C ASN A 5 -52.28 6.02 31.44
N ALA A 6 -51.78 5.14 30.54
CA ALA A 6 -52.31 4.91 29.17
C ALA A 6 -51.45 3.96 28.28
N PHE A 7 -50.70 2.97 28.83
CA PHE A 7 -49.93 2.04 27.97
C PHE A 7 -50.69 0.73 27.69
N HIS A 8 -51.71 0.81 26.84
CA HIS A 8 -52.40 -0.36 26.28
C HIS A 8 -53.07 -0.02 24.94
N ARG A 9 -52.50 -0.48 23.81
CA ARG A 9 -53.17 -1.30 22.77
C ARG A 9 -52.30 -1.55 21.53
N PHE A 10 -52.28 -2.81 21.12
CA PHE A 10 -51.97 -3.38 19.79
C PHE A 10 -50.73 -2.87 19.00
N ILE A 11 -49.73 -3.76 18.92
CA ILE A 11 -49.20 -4.15 17.60
C ILE A 11 -50.13 -5.22 17.04
N GLN A 12 -50.47 -5.14 15.75
CA GLN A 12 -51.23 -6.16 15.03
C GLN A 12 -50.42 -6.64 13.83
N VAL A 13 -50.08 -7.92 13.81
CA VAL A 13 -49.59 -8.67 12.65
C VAL A 13 -50.46 -9.91 12.57
N GLU A 14 -51.08 -10.14 11.42
CA GLU A 14 -52.09 -11.19 11.30
C GLU A 14 -51.44 -12.57 11.13
N TRP A 15 -51.99 -13.55 11.84
CA TRP A 15 -51.74 -14.97 11.63
C TRP A 15 -53.09 -15.64 11.42
N GLU A 16 -53.35 -16.10 10.20
CA GLU A 16 -54.50 -16.95 9.91
C GLU A 16 -54.26 -18.38 10.40
N ASP A 17 -54.27 -18.58 11.73
CA ASP A 17 -55.05 -19.69 12.28
C ASP A 17 -55.43 -19.47 13.75
N LYS A 18 -56.72 -19.64 14.08
CA LYS A 18 -57.30 -19.12 15.33
C LYS A 18 -57.17 -20.08 16.51
N LYS A 19 -56.01 -20.11 17.16
CA LYS A 19 -55.84 -20.63 18.54
C LYS A 19 -54.63 -20.03 19.27
N VAL A 20 -54.85 -18.88 19.92
CA VAL A 20 -53.90 -18.31 20.90
C VAL A 20 -53.87 -19.22 22.13
N LEU A 21 -52.69 -19.70 22.52
CA LEU A 21 -52.51 -20.38 23.82
C LEU A 21 -52.50 -19.32 24.94
N PRO A 22 -53.36 -19.43 25.97
CA PRO A 22 -53.35 -18.50 27.10
C PRO A 22 -52.12 -18.79 27.99
N ILE A 23 -51.17 -17.87 28.02
CA ILE A 23 -49.93 -18.00 28.81
C ILE A 23 -50.10 -17.40 30.22
N ASP A 24 -51.19 -16.69 30.49
CA ASP A 24 -51.50 -16.10 31.80
C ASP A 24 -52.05 -17.13 32.79
N GLY A 25 -51.36 -17.24 33.94
CA GLY A 25 -51.55 -18.28 34.96
C GLY A 25 -50.34 -19.21 35.14
N LEU A 26 -49.51 -19.39 34.11
CA LEU A 26 -48.33 -20.27 34.15
C LEU A 26 -47.14 -19.63 34.87
N LYS A 27 -46.39 -20.43 35.65
CA LYS A 27 -45.15 -20.02 36.34
C LYS A 27 -43.99 -19.90 35.35
N THR A 28 -42.95 -19.17 35.72
CA THR A 28 -41.87 -18.73 34.82
C THR A 28 -41.23 -19.85 34.01
N ASN A 29 -41.00 -21.03 34.60
CA ASN A 29 -40.39 -22.16 33.90
C ASN A 29 -41.33 -22.77 32.84
N GLU A 30 -42.64 -22.83 33.12
CA GLU A 30 -43.67 -23.35 32.21
C GLU A 30 -43.84 -22.40 31.01
N ARG A 31 -43.78 -21.08 31.25
CA ARG A 31 -43.71 -20.06 30.19
C ARG A 31 -42.47 -20.25 29.30
N LEU A 32 -41.29 -20.47 29.92
CA LEU A 32 -40.06 -20.73 29.19
C LEU A 32 -40.16 -21.99 28.32
N GLN A 33 -40.79 -23.05 28.84
CA GLN A 33 -40.98 -24.32 28.16
C GLN A 33 -41.95 -24.21 26.98
N ALA A 34 -43.05 -23.46 27.13
CA ALA A 34 -43.98 -23.16 26.04
C ALA A 34 -43.32 -22.34 24.91
N ILE A 35 -42.54 -21.31 25.25
CA ILE A 35 -41.79 -20.50 24.27
C ILE A 35 -40.71 -21.34 23.58
N THR A 36 -40.00 -22.19 24.32
CA THR A 36 -39.00 -23.12 23.74
C THR A 36 -39.65 -24.09 22.75
N GLN A 37 -40.81 -24.66 23.09
CA GLN A 37 -41.56 -25.54 22.17
C GLN A 37 -42.17 -24.81 20.97
N ALA A 38 -42.39 -23.49 21.04
CA ALA A 38 -42.80 -22.69 19.89
C ALA A 38 -41.60 -22.44 18.95
N LEU A 39 -40.45 -22.04 19.50
CA LEU A 39 -39.20 -21.82 18.76
C LEU A 39 -38.67 -23.12 18.13
N GLN A 40 -38.77 -24.26 18.82
CA GLN A 40 -38.44 -25.58 18.25
C GLN A 40 -39.35 -25.92 17.07
N ARG A 41 -40.66 -25.63 17.14
CA ARG A 41 -41.60 -25.85 16.02
C ARG A 41 -41.39 -24.88 14.85
N ALA A 42 -40.89 -23.67 15.09
CA ALA A 42 -40.44 -22.77 14.03
C ALA A 42 -39.15 -23.27 13.36
N SER A 43 -38.15 -23.66 14.15
CA SER A 43 -36.87 -24.22 13.66
C SER A 43 -37.08 -25.47 12.80
N HIS A 44 -37.99 -26.36 13.22
CA HIS A 44 -38.31 -27.58 12.47
C HIS A 44 -39.04 -27.34 11.13
N ARG A 45 -39.50 -26.11 10.85
CA ARG A 45 -39.98 -25.69 9.51
C ARG A 45 -38.88 -25.06 8.64
N LEU A 46 -37.86 -24.46 9.23
CA LEU A 46 -36.70 -23.95 8.49
C LEU A 46 -35.79 -25.08 7.99
N LEU A 47 -35.66 -26.17 8.77
CA LEU A 47 -34.96 -27.40 8.37
C LEU A 47 -35.65 -28.22 7.25
N HIS A 48 -36.66 -27.67 6.57
CA HIS A 48 -37.29 -28.25 5.38
C HIS A 48 -37.11 -27.39 4.10
N VAL A 49 -36.26 -26.36 4.14
CA VAL A 49 -35.91 -25.54 2.96
C VAL A 49 -34.59 -25.99 2.32
N ASP A 50 -33.60 -26.39 3.13
CA ASP A 50 -32.28 -26.88 2.67
C ASP A 50 -32.30 -28.35 2.18
N ALA A 51 -33.43 -28.78 1.59
CA ALA A 51 -33.65 -30.14 1.09
C ALA A 51 -34.18 -30.14 -0.37
N TYR A 52 -33.88 -29.10 -1.14
CA TYR A 52 -34.40 -28.91 -2.51
C TYR A 52 -33.41 -28.27 -3.50
N VAL A 53 -32.10 -28.56 -3.33
CA VAL A 53 -31.03 -28.10 -4.26
C VAL A 53 -30.15 -29.24 -4.78
N GLU A 54 -30.08 -30.39 -4.09
CA GLU A 54 -29.42 -31.60 -4.63
C GLU A 54 -30.43 -32.52 -5.31
N GLY A 55 -30.40 -32.58 -6.65
CA GLY A 55 -31.16 -33.55 -7.45
C GLY A 55 -32.00 -32.98 -8.61
N ALA A 56 -31.36 -32.34 -9.59
CA ALA A 56 -32.03 -31.86 -10.80
C ALA A 56 -31.11 -31.79 -12.05
N GLU A 57 -30.27 -32.80 -12.27
CA GLU A 57 -29.70 -33.09 -13.61
C GLU A 57 -30.33 -34.37 -14.18
N GLU A 58 -30.28 -34.49 -15.50
CA GLU A 58 -30.72 -35.60 -16.37
C GLU A 58 -32.24 -35.86 -16.59
N HIS A 59 -32.59 -35.98 -17.89
CA HIS A 59 -33.85 -36.46 -18.49
C HIS A 59 -35.13 -35.61 -18.22
N PHE A 60 -35.99 -35.30 -19.21
CA PHE A 60 -36.39 -36.09 -20.39
C PHE A 60 -36.60 -35.26 -21.67
N SER A 61 -36.59 -35.94 -22.82
CA SER A 61 -36.95 -35.43 -24.15
C SER A 61 -38.37 -35.81 -24.58
N ASP A 62 -38.90 -35.07 -25.57
CA ASP A 62 -40.04 -35.40 -26.46
C ASP A 62 -41.41 -35.81 -25.86
N LEU A 63 -42.44 -35.00 -26.13
CA LEU A 63 -43.40 -35.31 -27.22
C LEU A 63 -44.51 -34.25 -27.46
N SER A 64 -44.88 -34.11 -28.74
CA SER A 64 -46.18 -33.69 -29.30
C SER A 64 -46.85 -32.36 -28.90
N SER A 65 -47.04 -31.49 -29.91
CA SER A 65 -48.06 -30.43 -29.97
C SER A 65 -49.45 -30.97 -30.35
N PRO A 66 -50.55 -30.18 -30.31
CA PRO A 66 -50.97 -29.52 -31.57
C PRO A 66 -51.78 -28.19 -31.47
N SER A 67 -51.51 -27.25 -32.40
CA SER A 67 -52.44 -26.21 -32.92
C SER A 67 -52.85 -25.04 -31.98
N SER A 68 -53.33 -23.87 -32.44
CA SER A 68 -53.71 -23.47 -33.81
C SER A 68 -53.58 -21.93 -34.08
N LYS A 69 -53.26 -21.57 -35.33
CA LYS A 69 -53.64 -20.35 -36.11
C LYS A 69 -53.57 -18.94 -35.48
N HIS A 70 -52.77 -18.06 -36.09
CA HIS A 70 -53.32 -17.07 -37.06
C HIS A 70 -52.23 -16.45 -37.99
N ASP A 71 -52.63 -16.04 -39.19
CA ASP A 71 -51.75 -15.56 -40.28
C ASP A 71 -51.47 -14.05 -40.30
N THR A 72 -50.26 -13.67 -40.73
CA THR A 72 -49.97 -12.81 -41.91
C THR A 72 -48.43 -12.74 -42.12
N LYS A 73 -47.83 -13.19 -43.24
CA LYS A 73 -47.69 -12.53 -44.56
C LYS A 73 -46.90 -11.20 -44.51
N GLN A 74 -45.93 -10.89 -45.39
CA GLN A 74 -45.24 -11.58 -46.52
C GLN A 74 -43.99 -10.69 -46.85
N THR A 75 -42.79 -11.13 -47.29
CA THR A 75 -42.39 -11.61 -48.64
C THR A 75 -40.89 -11.98 -48.72
N SER A 76 -40.57 -13.11 -49.40
CA SER A 76 -39.49 -13.42 -50.39
C SER A 76 -38.16 -12.60 -50.48
N SER A 77 -37.01 -13.12 -50.94
CA SER A 77 -36.71 -14.21 -51.93
C SER A 77 -35.28 -14.79 -51.74
N THR A 78 -35.05 -16.11 -51.58
CA THR A 78 -34.63 -17.13 -52.61
C THR A 78 -33.45 -16.77 -53.54
N LYS A 79 -32.47 -17.64 -53.87
CA LYS A 79 -32.29 -19.12 -53.74
C LYS A 79 -30.77 -19.54 -53.90
N PRO A 80 -30.37 -20.82 -53.66
CA PRO A 80 -28.98 -21.32 -53.73
C PRO A 80 -28.70 -22.35 -54.86
N ILE A 81 -27.46 -22.91 -54.88
CA ILE A 81 -26.88 -24.10 -55.55
C ILE A 81 -25.71 -24.54 -54.62
N ASP A 82 -25.55 -25.76 -54.09
CA ASP A 82 -25.30 -27.12 -54.67
C ASP A 82 -23.88 -27.32 -55.27
N GLU A 83 -23.19 -28.47 -55.16
CA GLU A 83 -23.44 -29.72 -54.36
C GLU A 83 -22.25 -29.97 -53.37
N TYR A 84 -21.53 -31.09 -53.16
CA TYR A 84 -21.45 -32.49 -53.66
C TYR A 84 -20.93 -33.42 -52.52
N LYS A 85 -20.94 -34.76 -52.66
CA LYS A 85 -20.36 -35.75 -51.71
C LYS A 85 -19.61 -36.90 -52.40
N GLU A 86 -18.69 -37.57 -51.67
CA GLU A 86 -18.40 -39.04 -51.63
C GLU A 86 -17.18 -39.26 -50.68
N THR A 87 -17.25 -39.98 -49.55
CA THR A 87 -17.21 -41.45 -49.31
C THR A 87 -16.07 -42.23 -49.99
N ARG A 88 -15.41 -43.27 -49.43
CA ARG A 88 -15.24 -43.89 -48.08
C ARG A 88 -14.74 -45.32 -48.35
N ALA A 89 -13.52 -45.71 -47.95
CA ALA A 89 -13.13 -47.14 -47.91
C ALA A 89 -11.99 -47.40 -46.90
N SER A 90 -11.89 -48.63 -46.40
CA SER A 90 -10.93 -49.06 -45.37
C SER A 90 -10.26 -50.40 -45.73
N ARG A 91 -9.08 -50.68 -45.14
CA ARG A 91 -8.54 -52.05 -45.01
C ARG A 91 -7.58 -52.18 -43.83
N LYS A 92 -7.18 -53.42 -43.51
CA LYS A 92 -6.61 -53.84 -42.21
C LYS A 92 -5.30 -54.65 -42.36
N SER A 93 -4.49 -54.55 -41.28
CA SER A 93 -3.72 -55.63 -40.61
C SER A 93 -2.48 -56.30 -41.26
N LYS A 94 -1.49 -56.55 -40.37
CA LYS A 94 -0.54 -57.70 -40.33
C LYS A 94 0.60 -57.76 -41.37
N ASN A 95 1.77 -58.35 -41.09
CA ASN A 95 2.51 -58.64 -39.84
C ASN A 95 3.95 -59.12 -40.21
N ASP A 96 4.90 -59.04 -39.27
CA ASP A 96 6.20 -59.77 -39.24
C ASP A 96 7.21 -59.43 -40.41
N ASP A 97 8.54 -59.61 -40.33
CA ASP A 97 9.32 -60.58 -39.54
C ASP A 97 10.81 -60.17 -39.24
N HIS A 98 11.33 -60.73 -38.13
CA HIS A 98 12.70 -61.01 -37.62
C HIS A 98 14.07 -60.35 -38.00
N GLN A 99 14.91 -60.24 -36.92
CA GLN A 99 16.38 -60.51 -36.80
C GLN A 99 17.44 -59.44 -37.18
N SER A 100 18.63 -59.33 -36.53
CA SER A 100 19.24 -60.05 -35.37
C SER A 100 20.39 -59.27 -34.63
N ALA A 101 20.87 -59.86 -33.50
CA ALA A 101 22.25 -59.79 -32.94
C ALA A 101 22.75 -58.58 -32.09
N ALA A 102 22.44 -58.64 -30.78
CA ALA A 102 23.38 -58.71 -29.64
C ALA A 102 24.57 -57.72 -29.42
N HIS A 103 24.65 -57.17 -28.20
CA HIS A 103 25.80 -57.43 -27.32
C HIS A 103 25.44 -57.42 -25.82
N ALA A 104 26.22 -58.16 -25.03
CA ALA A 104 26.13 -58.41 -23.58
C ALA A 104 26.96 -57.36 -22.77
N SER A 105 26.93 -57.21 -21.44
CA SER A 105 26.03 -57.62 -20.32
C SER A 105 26.59 -57.11 -18.98
N SER A 106 25.76 -56.86 -17.96
CA SER A 106 25.99 -57.27 -16.55
C SER A 106 24.95 -56.70 -15.58
N GLY A 107 24.61 -57.47 -14.54
CA GLY A 107 23.79 -57.00 -13.42
C GLY A 107 23.38 -58.10 -12.43
N SER A 108 23.38 -57.76 -11.14
CA SER A 108 22.76 -58.45 -9.99
C SER A 108 22.88 -57.48 -8.80
N SER A 109 21.87 -57.22 -7.94
CA SER A 109 21.01 -58.10 -7.13
C SER A 109 21.80 -58.84 -6.02
N SER A 110 21.29 -59.06 -4.79
CA SER A 110 19.88 -59.17 -4.37
C SER A 110 19.65 -58.99 -2.84
N SER A 111 18.38 -59.16 -2.42
CA SER A 111 17.89 -59.73 -1.13
C SER A 111 17.88 -58.91 0.19
N LYS A 112 16.74 -59.04 0.90
CA LYS A 112 16.52 -58.76 2.35
C LYS A 112 16.82 -60.06 3.17
N PRO A 113 16.83 -60.04 4.52
CA PRO A 113 15.58 -60.20 5.29
C PRO A 113 15.49 -59.45 6.65
N GLU A 114 14.26 -59.27 7.17
CA GLU A 114 13.73 -59.51 8.55
C GLU A 114 14.51 -59.09 9.85
N THR A 115 13.93 -58.94 11.05
CA THR A 115 12.54 -58.84 11.59
C THR A 115 12.58 -58.20 13.00
N ASN A 116 11.52 -57.49 13.42
CA ASN A 116 10.77 -57.83 14.66
C ASN A 116 9.50 -56.97 14.88
N GLN A 117 8.62 -57.41 15.79
CA GLN A 117 7.31 -56.82 16.09
C GLN A 117 7.14 -56.51 17.59
N ASN A 118 6.24 -55.58 17.92
CA ASN A 118 5.28 -55.65 19.04
C ASN A 118 4.35 -54.41 19.01
N SER A 119 3.05 -54.59 18.71
CA SER A 119 1.92 -54.65 19.65
C SER A 119 1.59 -53.29 20.32
N SER A 120 0.57 -52.53 19.91
CA SER A 120 -0.89 -52.74 20.18
C SER A 120 -1.24 -52.63 21.69
N THR A 121 -2.24 -51.90 22.19
CA THR A 121 -3.61 -51.59 21.69
C THR A 121 -4.25 -50.41 22.47
N LYS A 122 -5.35 -49.79 21.93
CA LYS A 122 -6.57 -49.28 22.64
C LYS A 122 -6.42 -48.24 23.79
N SER A 123 -7.42 -47.43 24.18
CA SER A 123 -8.69 -46.95 23.59
C SER A 123 -9.36 -45.91 24.52
N ALA A 124 -10.42 -45.25 24.03
CA ALA A 124 -11.55 -44.64 24.77
C ALA A 124 -11.43 -43.21 25.32
N ASP A 125 -12.52 -42.48 25.12
CA ASP A 125 -12.83 -41.15 25.62
C ASP A 125 -13.16 -41.11 27.12
N SER A 126 -13.17 -39.91 27.71
CA SER A 126 -14.15 -39.58 28.74
C SER A 126 -14.47 -38.08 28.77
N HIS A 127 -15.76 -37.74 28.81
CA HIS A 127 -16.21 -36.39 29.16
C HIS A 127 -16.02 -36.13 30.65
N TYR A 128 -15.78 -34.87 31.03
CA TYR A 128 -16.29 -34.34 32.30
C TYR A 128 -16.72 -32.87 32.15
N GLN A 129 -18.02 -32.62 32.29
CA GLN A 129 -18.54 -31.32 32.70
C GLN A 129 -18.82 -31.36 34.21
N THR A 130 -18.46 -30.30 34.93
CA THR A 130 -19.10 -29.93 36.20
C THR A 130 -19.37 -28.43 36.24
N LYS A 131 -20.45 -28.04 36.92
CA LYS A 131 -20.98 -26.66 37.00
C LYS A 131 -21.18 -26.25 38.47
N SER A 132 -21.41 -24.94 38.67
CA SER A 132 -21.90 -24.31 39.93
C SER A 132 -20.82 -24.18 41.03
N SER A 133 -20.89 -23.31 42.05
CA SER A 133 -21.85 -22.26 42.50
C SER A 133 -21.14 -21.33 43.53
N SER A 134 -21.58 -20.14 43.99
CA SER A 134 -22.55 -19.10 43.55
C SER A 134 -22.42 -17.87 44.51
N LYS A 135 -23.12 -16.73 44.22
CA LYS A 135 -23.28 -15.52 45.10
C LYS A 135 -22.02 -14.59 45.08
N SER A 136 -22.07 -13.26 45.29
CA SER A 136 -23.10 -12.23 45.60
C SER A 136 -22.44 -10.83 45.39
N LYS A 137 -23.06 -9.67 45.07
CA LYS A 137 -24.48 -9.21 44.96
C LYS A 137 -24.58 -7.88 44.15
N HIS A 138 -25.81 -7.38 44.01
CA HIS A 138 -26.32 -5.98 43.90
C HIS A 138 -25.38 -4.77 44.20
N ASN A 139 -25.61 -3.54 43.70
CA ASN A 139 -26.82 -2.92 43.09
C ASN A 139 -26.44 -1.83 42.05
N ASN A 140 -27.14 -1.68 40.91
CA ASN A 140 -28.23 -0.71 40.62
C ASN A 140 -27.89 0.77 40.93
N ASN A 141 -27.92 1.74 39.99
CA ASN A 141 -29.05 2.09 39.11
C ASN A 141 -28.62 2.84 37.83
N GLN A 142 -29.33 2.59 36.71
CA GLN A 142 -29.53 3.60 35.66
C GLN A 142 -30.80 4.42 35.97
N HIS A 143 -30.93 5.63 35.42
CA HIS A 143 -32.23 6.29 35.29
C HIS A 143 -32.45 6.79 33.86
N VAL A 144 -33.67 6.58 33.39
CA VAL A 144 -34.12 6.72 31.99
C VAL A 144 -34.27 8.18 31.55
N ALA A 145 -33.94 8.45 30.29
CA ALA A 145 -34.58 9.48 29.46
C ALA A 145 -34.83 8.89 28.06
N ASP A 146 -35.98 9.18 27.44
CA ASP A 146 -36.48 8.46 26.26
C ASP A 146 -36.43 9.30 24.95
N ALA A 147 -36.63 8.64 23.81
CA ALA A 147 -36.14 9.06 22.49
C ALA A 147 -36.78 10.31 21.85
N SER A 148 -35.97 11.09 21.12
CA SER A 148 -36.45 12.03 20.08
C SER A 148 -35.43 12.43 18.97
N SER A 149 -34.35 11.69 18.71
CA SER A 149 -33.45 11.98 17.56
C SER A 149 -32.70 10.76 16.99
N GLY A 150 -33.34 10.03 16.07
CA GLY A 150 -32.83 8.78 15.46
C GLY A 150 -31.61 8.88 14.52
N HIS A 151 -30.89 10.01 14.52
CA HIS A 151 -29.61 10.18 13.79
C HIS A 151 -28.48 10.72 14.70
N ASN A 152 -28.80 11.51 15.74
CA ASN A 152 -27.79 12.13 16.61
C ASN A 152 -27.20 11.14 17.61
N TYR A 153 -28.01 10.26 18.20
CA TYR A 153 -27.51 9.22 19.13
C TYR A 153 -26.41 8.35 18.50
N THR A 154 -26.54 7.99 17.22
CA THR A 154 -25.54 7.21 16.49
C THR A 154 -24.23 7.98 16.27
N LEU A 155 -24.26 9.32 16.21
CA LEU A 155 -23.06 10.15 16.08
C LEU A 155 -22.39 10.40 17.43
N ILE A 156 -23.19 10.64 18.48
CA ILE A 156 -22.72 10.78 19.87
C ILE A 156 -21.99 9.51 20.29
N ILE A 157 -22.64 8.34 20.16
CA ILE A 157 -22.06 7.03 20.49
C ILE A 157 -20.75 6.79 19.71
N ARG A 158 -20.68 7.16 18.43
CA ARG A 158 -19.42 7.07 17.63
C ARG A 158 -18.30 8.02 18.07
N LEU A 159 -18.61 9.07 18.84
CA LEU A 159 -17.63 10.00 19.41
C LEU A 159 -17.26 9.65 20.87
N THR A 160 -18.10 8.88 21.58
CA THR A 160 -17.87 8.47 22.98
C THR A 160 -17.35 7.04 23.13
N ASP A 161 -17.74 6.10 22.26
CA ASP A 161 -17.35 4.68 22.32
C ASP A 161 -15.92 4.46 21.80
N VAL A 162 -14.94 5.10 22.43
CA VAL A 162 -13.53 4.99 22.04
C VAL A 162 -12.64 4.74 23.26
N ASP A 163 -12.31 3.46 23.46
CA ASP A 163 -11.32 2.96 24.43
C ASP A 163 -9.90 3.45 24.06
N CYS A 164 -9.60 4.67 24.48
CA CYS A 164 -8.42 5.42 24.04
C CYS A 164 -7.23 5.44 25.00
N GLU A 165 -7.38 5.01 26.25
CA GLU A 165 -6.31 5.21 27.26
C GLU A 165 -5.07 4.30 27.07
N ASN A 166 -5.21 3.18 26.37
CA ASN A 166 -4.20 2.12 26.31
C ASN A 166 -3.49 1.99 24.94
N LYS A 167 -3.71 2.93 24.02
CA LYS A 167 -3.25 2.84 22.62
C LYS A 167 -2.17 3.88 22.27
N PRO A 168 -1.20 3.55 21.41
CA PRO A 168 -0.18 4.51 20.95
C PRO A 168 -0.81 5.56 20.02
N LEU A 169 -0.52 6.84 20.29
CA LEU A 169 -1.13 7.97 19.58
C LEU A 169 -0.49 8.16 18.19
N LYS A 170 -1.30 8.09 17.13
CA LYS A 170 -0.89 8.34 15.74
C LYS A 170 -0.52 9.82 15.53
N HIS A 171 0.34 10.14 14.56
CA HIS A 171 0.64 11.53 14.21
C HIS A 171 -0.54 12.16 13.44
N ILE A 172 -0.93 13.40 13.76
CA ILE A 172 -2.09 14.08 13.19
C ILE A 172 -1.61 15.33 12.44
N GLU A 173 -1.83 15.39 11.13
CA GLU A 173 -1.31 16.45 10.26
C GLU A 173 -2.38 17.07 9.37
N GLY A 174 -2.17 18.33 8.98
CA GLY A 174 -2.97 19.05 7.99
C GLY A 174 -4.05 19.96 8.58
N TYR A 175 -4.29 19.94 9.89
CA TYR A 175 -5.16 20.91 10.55
C TYR A 175 -4.54 22.32 10.55
N GLN A 176 -3.21 22.41 10.57
CA GLN A 176 -2.45 23.66 10.47
C GLN A 176 -2.65 24.39 9.14
N ASN A 177 -3.07 23.66 8.09
CA ASN A 177 -3.32 24.18 6.75
C ASN A 177 -4.79 24.60 6.54
N LYS A 178 -5.65 24.49 7.56
CA LYS A 178 -7.02 24.99 7.49
C LYS A 178 -7.02 26.52 7.54
N ARG A 179 -7.87 27.14 6.72
CA ARG A 179 -8.20 28.55 6.88
C ARG A 179 -8.88 28.75 8.23
N THR A 180 -8.52 29.81 8.94
CA THR A 180 -9.24 30.23 10.16
C THR A 180 -10.69 30.57 9.79
N VAL A 181 -11.62 29.98 10.52
CA VAL A 181 -13.08 30.11 10.38
C VAL A 181 -13.68 30.59 11.71
N THR A 182 -14.97 30.95 11.76
CA THR A 182 -15.58 31.30 13.06
C THR A 182 -15.66 30.07 13.99
N LEU A 183 -15.85 30.30 15.29
CA LEU A 183 -16.02 29.22 16.27
C LEU A 183 -17.31 28.39 15.99
N GLU A 184 -18.36 29.02 15.46
CA GLU A 184 -19.56 28.32 14.98
C GLU A 184 -19.24 27.46 13.75
N GLU A 185 -18.54 27.99 12.75
CA GLU A 185 -18.13 27.24 11.54
C GLU A 185 -17.16 26.10 11.87
N ALA A 186 -16.31 26.29 12.88
CA ALA A 186 -15.38 25.28 13.38
C ALA A 186 -16.09 24.10 14.06
N LEU A 187 -17.27 24.33 14.64
CA LEU A 187 -17.97 23.39 15.53
C LEU A 187 -19.35 22.93 15.04
N ASN A 188 -19.91 23.56 14.00
CA ASN A 188 -21.12 23.11 13.30
C ASN A 188 -21.07 21.62 12.88
N PRO A 189 -19.92 21.00 12.53
CA PRO A 189 -19.86 19.55 12.29
C PRO A 189 -20.17 18.65 13.51
N ILE A 190 -20.20 19.19 14.73
CA ILE A 190 -20.45 18.45 15.98
C ILE A 190 -21.51 19.07 16.91
N LYS A 191 -22.18 20.17 16.50
CA LYS A 191 -23.21 20.84 17.32
C LYS A 191 -24.31 19.89 17.82
N ASP A 192 -24.70 18.96 16.95
CA ASP A 192 -25.76 17.97 17.19
C ASP A 192 -25.30 16.81 18.10
N ALA A 193 -23.99 16.76 18.42
CA ALA A 193 -23.36 15.73 19.25
C ALA A 193 -22.92 16.23 20.64
N ILE A 194 -22.91 17.55 20.90
CA ILE A 194 -22.62 18.13 22.21
C ILE A 194 -23.84 18.94 22.65
N PRO A 195 -24.64 18.45 23.63
CA PRO A 195 -25.80 19.20 24.14
C PRO A 195 -25.41 20.61 24.58
N HIS A 196 -26.22 21.59 24.18
CA HIS A 196 -26.02 23.03 24.47
C HIS A 196 -24.74 23.66 23.90
N LEU A 197 -24.14 23.09 22.83
CA LEU A 197 -22.91 23.66 22.25
C LEU A 197 -23.07 25.11 21.79
N ASP A 198 -24.22 25.50 21.23
CA ASP A 198 -24.49 26.89 20.84
C ASP A 198 -24.55 27.85 22.04
N ASP A 199 -24.95 27.37 23.22
CA ASP A 199 -24.92 28.15 24.47
C ASP A 199 -23.49 28.26 25.00
N TYR A 200 -22.70 27.19 24.95
CA TYR A 200 -21.28 27.22 25.30
C TYR A 200 -20.45 28.11 24.36
N ILE A 201 -20.68 28.08 23.05
CA ILE A 201 -20.04 28.98 22.07
C ILE A 201 -20.40 30.43 22.36
N ARG A 202 -21.69 30.73 22.61
CA ARG A 202 -22.16 32.08 22.94
C ARG A 202 -21.53 32.60 24.23
N HIS A 203 -21.45 31.78 25.27
CA HIS A 203 -20.81 32.14 26.54
C HIS A 203 -19.30 32.32 26.38
N ALA A 204 -18.62 31.45 25.63
CA ALA A 204 -17.19 31.58 25.33
C ALA A 204 -16.88 32.87 24.54
N LYS A 205 -17.73 33.27 23.58
CA LYS A 205 -17.61 34.56 22.89
C LYS A 205 -17.88 35.76 23.78
N GLN A 206 -18.82 35.66 24.73
CA GLN A 206 -19.05 36.70 25.75
C GLN A 206 -17.89 36.83 26.75
N ARG A 207 -17.05 35.79 26.90
CA ARG A 207 -15.87 35.77 27.78
C ARG A 207 -14.54 35.93 27.03
N ALA A 208 -14.57 36.11 25.72
CA ALA A 208 -13.38 36.23 24.88
C ALA A 208 -12.56 37.49 25.23
N ASN A 209 -11.31 37.31 25.66
CA ASN A 209 -10.40 38.39 26.03
C ASN A 209 -9.58 38.87 24.82
N THR A 210 -10.19 39.70 23.98
CA THR A 210 -9.51 40.38 22.86
C THR A 210 -8.72 41.62 23.28
N THR A 211 -8.82 42.05 24.54
CA THR A 211 -8.14 43.22 25.13
C THR A 211 -6.63 43.04 25.39
N SER A 212 -6.09 41.85 25.13
CA SER A 212 -4.72 41.45 25.46
C SER A 212 -3.73 41.66 24.32
N ALA A 213 -2.46 41.92 24.66
CA ALA A 213 -1.39 42.35 23.73
C ALA A 213 -0.97 41.36 22.62
N ASN A 214 -1.69 40.26 22.44
CA ASN A 214 -1.34 39.15 21.56
C ASN A 214 -2.17 39.08 20.25
N ASN A 215 -3.10 40.02 20.02
CA ASN A 215 -3.90 40.13 18.79
C ASN A 215 -4.69 38.86 18.41
N LEU A 216 -5.31 38.19 19.40
CA LEU A 216 -6.29 37.13 19.17
C LEU A 216 -7.63 37.72 18.70
N THR A 217 -8.31 37.05 17.78
CA THR A 217 -9.70 37.34 17.44
C THR A 217 -10.65 36.87 18.54
N VAL A 218 -11.92 37.31 18.47
CA VAL A 218 -12.99 36.83 19.37
C VAL A 218 -13.08 35.29 19.30
N ASP A 219 -13.07 34.72 18.10
CA ASP A 219 -13.16 33.27 17.86
C ASP A 219 -11.94 32.50 18.38
N GLU A 220 -10.72 33.04 18.23
CA GLU A 220 -9.49 32.43 18.74
C GLU A 220 -9.46 32.42 20.28
N SER A 221 -9.82 33.54 20.92
CA SER A 221 -9.92 33.58 22.40
C SER A 221 -11.08 32.75 22.92
N ALA A 222 -12.22 32.73 22.23
CA ALA A 222 -13.36 31.90 22.60
C ALA A 222 -13.06 30.40 22.42
N ALA A 223 -12.23 30.02 21.44
CA ALA A 223 -11.78 28.64 21.27
C ALA A 223 -10.95 28.16 22.48
N ILE A 224 -10.02 28.99 22.97
CA ILE A 224 -9.25 28.70 24.19
C ILE A 224 -10.18 28.62 25.40
N PHE A 225 -11.04 29.62 25.62
CA PHE A 225 -11.98 29.64 26.74
C PHE A 225 -12.87 28.39 26.74
N LEU A 226 -13.49 28.05 25.61
CA LEU A 226 -14.36 26.87 25.45
C LEU A 226 -13.63 25.57 25.77
N TYR A 227 -12.35 25.45 25.41
CA TYR A 227 -11.54 24.30 25.78
C TYR A 227 -11.34 24.19 27.31
N THR A 228 -11.21 25.31 28.02
CA THR A 228 -11.01 25.29 29.48
C THR A 228 -12.27 24.99 30.29
N VAL A 229 -13.47 25.12 29.72
CA VAL A 229 -14.74 24.89 30.44
C VAL A 229 -14.95 23.40 30.74
N HIS A 230 -14.95 23.06 32.04
CA HIS A 230 -15.22 21.72 32.56
C HIS A 230 -16.65 21.62 33.12
N SER A 231 -17.58 21.05 32.33
CA SER A 231 -19.00 20.91 32.67
C SER A 231 -19.48 19.45 32.61
N GLY A 232 -19.22 18.69 33.68
CA GLY A 232 -19.69 17.31 33.81
C GLY A 232 -19.00 16.30 32.87
N ASP A 233 -19.55 15.08 32.81
CA ASP A 233 -18.86 13.95 32.17
C ASP A 233 -18.84 13.96 30.63
N THR A 234 -19.53 14.91 30.00
CA THR A 234 -19.61 15.11 28.54
C THR A 234 -18.97 16.43 28.09
N SER A 235 -18.06 16.99 28.90
CA SER A 235 -17.41 18.29 28.60
C SER A 235 -16.75 18.31 27.21
N PHE A 236 -16.79 19.48 26.56
CA PHE A 236 -16.17 19.71 25.26
C PHE A 236 -14.69 19.26 25.24
N SER A 237 -13.95 19.60 26.30
CA SER A 237 -12.55 19.22 26.50
C SER A 237 -12.33 17.70 26.53
N ARG A 238 -13.25 16.93 27.12
CA ARG A 238 -13.17 15.46 27.18
C ARG A 238 -13.43 14.84 25.81
N THR A 239 -14.51 15.25 25.12
CA THR A 239 -14.88 14.72 23.80
C THR A 239 -13.80 14.99 22.75
N LEU A 240 -13.23 16.21 22.75
CA LEU A 240 -12.07 16.55 21.91
C LEU A 240 -10.85 15.67 22.22
N ASN A 241 -10.55 15.44 23.49
CA ASN A 241 -9.42 14.61 23.91
C ASN A 241 -9.59 13.11 23.62
N HIS A 242 -10.82 12.58 23.60
CA HIS A 242 -11.07 11.22 23.09
C HIS A 242 -10.87 11.16 21.57
N ALA A 243 -11.41 12.12 20.82
CA ALA A 243 -11.20 12.19 19.37
C ALA A 243 -9.70 12.29 18.99
N LEU A 244 -8.92 13.11 19.71
CA LEU A 244 -7.47 13.26 19.52
C LEU A 244 -6.64 12.02 19.90
N ARG A 245 -7.24 11.03 20.57
CA ARG A 245 -6.63 9.74 20.90
C ARG A 245 -7.23 8.57 20.09
N CYS A 246 -8.18 8.85 19.21
CA CYS A 246 -8.81 7.85 18.35
C CYS A 246 -7.87 7.39 17.25
N GLU A 247 -7.99 6.11 16.87
CA GLU A 247 -7.23 5.54 15.76
C GLU A 247 -7.75 5.94 14.37
N ASP A 248 -9.02 6.35 14.28
CA ASP A 248 -9.67 6.77 13.03
C ASP A 248 -9.53 8.27 12.82
N GLN A 249 -8.60 8.65 11.93
CA GLN A 249 -8.42 10.04 11.54
C GLN A 249 -9.48 10.54 10.54
N THR A 250 -10.35 9.68 10.01
CA THR A 250 -11.40 10.08 9.06
C THR A 250 -12.42 10.97 9.76
N ASN A 251 -12.93 10.52 10.90
CA ASN A 251 -13.82 11.31 11.74
C ASN A 251 -13.12 12.55 12.33
N LEU A 252 -11.83 12.45 12.70
CA LEU A 252 -11.06 13.62 13.17
C LEU A 252 -10.91 14.71 12.08
N LYS A 253 -10.53 14.32 10.86
CA LYS A 253 -10.42 15.21 9.68
C LYS A 253 -11.75 15.84 9.31
N LYS A 254 -12.87 15.11 9.45
CA LYS A 254 -14.22 15.57 9.12
C LYS A 254 -14.80 16.53 10.17
N TYR A 255 -14.63 16.23 11.46
CA TYR A 255 -15.37 16.90 12.53
C TYR A 255 -14.56 17.92 13.34
N TRP A 256 -13.24 17.73 13.47
CA TRP A 256 -12.43 18.49 14.44
C TRP A 256 -11.33 19.36 13.82
N PHE A 257 -10.90 19.10 12.59
CA PHE A 257 -9.76 19.82 11.99
C PHE A 257 -9.96 21.34 11.88
N ASN A 258 -11.19 21.83 11.68
CA ASN A 258 -11.44 23.27 11.63
C ASN A 258 -11.21 23.92 13.00
N TYR A 259 -11.70 23.29 14.08
CA TYR A 259 -11.42 23.73 15.45
C TYR A 259 -9.94 23.60 15.83
N LEU A 260 -9.28 22.51 15.43
CA LEU A 260 -7.85 22.33 15.64
C LEU A 260 -7.01 23.41 14.93
N GLY A 261 -7.40 23.82 13.71
CA GLY A 261 -6.79 24.97 13.03
C GLY A 261 -7.02 26.30 13.78
N LEU A 262 -8.24 26.53 14.28
CA LEU A 262 -8.59 27.73 15.04
C LEU A 262 -7.81 27.84 16.36
N ILE A 263 -7.77 26.79 17.18
CA ILE A 263 -7.00 26.81 18.44
C ILE A 263 -5.48 26.80 18.20
N TRP A 264 -5.00 26.19 17.11
CA TRP A 264 -3.59 26.30 16.70
C TRP A 264 -3.21 27.72 16.30
N SER A 265 -4.08 28.44 15.57
CA SER A 265 -3.90 29.87 15.26
C SER A 265 -3.84 30.70 16.54
N ALA A 266 -4.78 30.47 17.47
CA ALA A 266 -4.83 31.15 18.76
C ALA A 266 -3.55 30.93 19.60
N LEU A 267 -3.16 29.66 19.82
CA LEU A 267 -2.01 29.30 20.65
C LEU A 267 -0.67 29.79 20.08
N ASN A 268 -0.51 29.87 18.76
CA ASN A 268 0.73 30.38 18.16
C ASN A 268 0.92 31.89 18.34
N LYS A 269 -0.16 32.66 18.54
CA LYS A 269 -0.09 34.10 18.86
C LYS A 269 0.35 34.38 20.30
N LEU A 270 0.25 33.39 21.20
CA LEU A 270 0.59 33.54 22.61
C LEU A 270 2.11 33.40 22.85
N PRO A 271 2.66 34.08 23.87
CA PRO A 271 4.06 33.94 24.24
C PRO A 271 4.39 32.50 24.68
N SER A 272 5.62 32.05 24.36
CA SER A 272 6.12 30.75 24.79
C SER A 272 6.77 30.82 26.17
N VAL A 273 6.26 30.05 27.12
CA VAL A 273 6.81 29.83 28.47
C VAL A 273 7.82 28.68 28.46
N LYS A 274 8.83 28.80 29.33
CA LYS A 274 9.89 27.80 29.54
C LYS A 274 10.04 27.52 31.03
N GLY A 275 10.31 26.27 31.39
CA GLY A 275 10.47 25.85 32.78
C GLY A 275 9.87 24.46 33.00
N HIS A 276 9.54 24.14 34.25
CA HIS A 276 8.77 22.95 34.59
C HIS A 276 7.27 23.29 34.68
N VAL A 277 6.44 22.37 34.20
CA VAL A 277 5.00 22.32 34.45
C VAL A 277 4.63 20.91 34.90
N TYR A 278 3.60 20.82 35.73
CA TYR A 278 3.15 19.61 36.36
C TYR A 278 1.74 19.25 35.89
N GLN A 279 1.50 17.96 35.72
CA GLN A 279 0.18 17.41 35.44
C GLN A 279 -0.02 16.09 36.18
N GLY A 280 -1.22 15.89 36.72
CA GLY A 280 -1.53 14.77 37.60
C GLY A 280 -2.60 13.82 37.07
N THR A 281 -2.59 12.59 37.56
CA THR A 281 -3.71 11.65 37.38
C THR A 281 -3.80 10.66 38.54
N THR A 282 -5.01 10.21 38.86
CA THR A 282 -5.28 9.15 39.85
C THR A 282 -5.04 7.74 39.29
N SER A 283 -4.78 7.61 37.98
CA SER A 283 -4.46 6.36 37.29
C SER A 283 -2.97 6.03 37.33
N LYS A 284 -2.61 4.74 37.46
CA LYS A 284 -1.23 4.26 37.27
C LYS A 284 -0.92 4.12 35.78
N ILE A 285 -0.10 5.04 35.24
CA ILE A 285 0.22 5.09 33.81
C ILE A 285 1.70 4.82 33.48
N LYS A 286 2.59 4.65 34.46
CA LYS A 286 4.06 4.52 34.23
C LYS A 286 4.50 3.47 33.21
N GLU A 287 3.81 2.34 33.12
CA GLU A 287 4.11 1.29 32.13
C GLU A 287 3.92 1.75 30.68
N LYS A 288 3.10 2.78 30.45
CA LYS A 288 2.89 3.42 29.14
C LYS A 288 4.06 4.35 28.75
N TYR A 289 4.91 4.72 29.70
CA TYR A 289 6.01 5.70 29.60
C TYR A 289 7.37 5.10 30.01
N PRO A 290 7.89 4.02 29.38
CA PRO A 290 9.25 3.55 29.67
C PRO A 290 10.32 4.61 29.35
N LYS A 291 11.40 4.63 30.14
CA LYS A 291 12.52 5.57 30.02
C LYS A 291 13.12 5.62 28.60
N ASN A 292 13.53 6.81 28.17
CA ASN A 292 13.97 7.18 26.82
C ASN A 292 12.90 7.12 25.71
N LYS A 293 11.65 6.68 25.98
CA LYS A 293 10.59 6.68 24.97
C LYS A 293 10.25 8.11 24.53
N LEU A 294 10.20 8.33 23.22
CA LEU A 294 9.68 9.55 22.62
C LEU A 294 8.16 9.42 22.43
N ILE A 295 7.40 10.35 22.99
CA ILE A 295 5.94 10.43 22.89
C ILE A 295 5.52 11.65 22.05
N THR A 296 4.22 11.73 21.75
CA THR A 296 3.60 12.84 21.03
C THR A 296 2.39 13.31 21.82
N TRP A 297 2.42 14.55 22.28
CA TRP A 297 1.41 15.13 23.18
C TRP A 297 0.22 15.65 22.39
N TRP A 298 -0.69 14.75 22.00
CA TRP A 298 -1.92 15.12 21.29
C TRP A 298 -3.06 15.56 22.18
N GLY A 299 -3.04 15.19 23.45
CA GLY A 299 -4.08 15.64 24.38
C GLY A 299 -3.91 17.11 24.72
N ILE A 300 -4.79 17.98 24.23
CA ILE A 300 -4.87 19.35 24.74
C ILE A 300 -5.29 19.23 26.20
N THR A 301 -4.39 19.62 27.10
CA THR A 301 -4.54 19.48 28.55
C THR A 301 -3.81 20.65 29.20
N SER A 302 -4.48 21.34 30.13
CA SER A 302 -3.81 22.35 30.95
C SER A 302 -2.79 21.66 31.86
N CYS A 303 -1.64 22.29 32.03
CA CYS A 303 -0.59 21.94 33.00
C CYS A 303 -0.29 23.20 33.83
N THR A 304 0.21 23.06 35.06
CA THR A 304 0.46 24.22 35.94
C THR A 304 1.88 24.26 36.47
N GLN A 305 2.38 25.46 36.79
CA GLN A 305 3.66 25.62 37.49
C GLN A 305 3.54 25.42 39.02
N ALA A 306 2.31 25.39 39.56
CA ALA A 306 2.04 25.25 40.98
C ALA A 306 2.13 23.79 41.46
N PHE A 307 3.36 23.30 41.66
CA PHE A 307 3.66 21.95 42.16
C PHE A 307 2.82 21.56 43.40
N ASP A 308 2.76 22.42 44.40
CA ASP A 308 2.08 22.14 45.67
C ASP A 308 0.57 21.95 45.51
N ASN A 309 -0.07 22.61 44.54
CA ASN A 309 -1.50 22.45 44.23
C ASN A 309 -1.77 21.08 43.59
N ILE A 310 -0.88 20.63 42.70
CA ILE A 310 -0.96 19.30 42.08
C ILE A 310 -0.70 18.21 43.12
N VAL A 311 0.36 18.32 43.92
CA VAL A 311 0.69 17.29 44.92
C VAL A 311 -0.39 17.21 45.99
N SER A 312 -0.86 18.33 46.54
CA SER A 312 -1.88 18.32 47.60
C SER A 312 -3.23 17.74 47.16
N SER A 313 -3.60 17.86 45.88
CA SER A 313 -4.80 17.23 45.32
C SER A 313 -4.66 15.74 44.99
N LEU A 314 -3.45 15.17 45.05
CA LEU A 314 -3.14 13.77 44.69
C LEU A 314 -2.63 12.91 45.85
N LEU A 315 -2.47 13.49 47.05
CA LEU A 315 -1.97 12.81 48.24
C LEU A 315 -2.95 11.74 48.74
N GLY A 316 -2.47 10.49 48.79
CA GLY A 316 -3.16 9.35 49.40
C GLY A 316 -3.76 8.34 48.41
N GLU A 317 -3.85 8.67 47.13
CA GLU A 317 -4.35 7.76 46.09
C GLU A 317 -3.21 7.03 45.34
N LYS A 318 -3.57 6.12 44.41
CA LYS A 318 -2.62 5.40 43.54
C LYS A 318 -2.18 6.24 42.33
N SER A 319 -1.88 7.51 42.56
CA SER A 319 -1.65 8.54 41.54
C SER A 319 -0.32 8.38 40.77
N THR A 320 -0.27 9.06 39.62
CA THR A 320 0.94 9.30 38.83
C THR A 320 1.11 10.82 38.61
N LEU A 321 2.33 11.32 38.82
CA LEU A 321 2.73 12.69 38.51
C LEU A 321 3.54 12.73 37.20
N LEU A 322 3.24 13.71 36.34
CA LEU A 322 4.03 14.07 35.17
C LEU A 322 4.78 15.38 35.47
N ASN A 323 6.11 15.33 35.45
CA ASN A 323 7.00 16.47 35.62
C ASN A 323 7.55 16.85 34.24
N ILE A 324 7.02 17.90 33.62
CA ILE A 324 7.28 18.23 32.20
C ILE A 324 8.13 19.51 32.09
N LYS A 325 9.38 19.35 31.67
CA LYS A 325 10.30 20.44 31.34
C LYS A 325 10.01 20.95 29.92
N ILE A 326 9.26 22.05 29.83
CA ILE A 326 8.76 22.65 28.58
C ILE A 326 9.69 23.74 28.02
N ARG A 327 9.60 23.91 26.69
CA ARG A 327 10.33 24.91 25.88
C ARG A 327 9.38 25.85 25.14
N ASN A 328 8.14 25.43 24.81
CA ASN A 328 7.17 26.19 24.02
C ASN A 328 5.72 26.11 24.52
N GLY A 329 5.50 25.81 25.82
CA GLY A 329 4.16 25.87 26.41
C GLY A 329 3.57 27.28 26.33
N LYS A 330 2.25 27.40 26.23
CA LYS A 330 1.53 28.66 26.05
C LYS A 330 0.74 29.00 27.29
N ASP A 331 1.05 30.14 27.90
CA ASP A 331 0.25 30.71 29.00
C ASP A 331 -1.12 31.12 28.46
N ILE A 332 -2.17 30.48 28.99
CA ILE A 332 -3.57 30.76 28.64
C ILE A 332 -4.35 31.36 29.81
N SER A 333 -3.70 31.70 30.93
CA SER A 333 -4.36 32.16 32.17
C SER A 333 -5.30 33.36 31.93
N ALA A 334 -4.92 34.27 31.02
CA ALA A 334 -5.70 35.44 30.64
C ALA A 334 -6.93 35.13 29.73
N TYR A 335 -7.10 33.89 29.29
CA TYR A 335 -8.13 33.43 28.34
C TYR A 335 -8.91 32.20 28.84
N SER A 336 -8.50 31.63 29.97
CA SER A 336 -9.14 30.48 30.62
C SER A 336 -10.40 30.88 31.38
N CYS A 337 -11.29 29.92 31.64
CA CYS A 337 -12.33 30.09 32.66
C CYS A 337 -11.75 30.13 34.10
N ASN A 338 -10.53 29.63 34.29
CA ASN A 338 -9.83 29.54 35.58
C ASN A 338 -8.73 30.62 35.68
N SER A 339 -9.10 31.90 35.57
CA SER A 339 -8.13 33.03 35.46
C SER A 339 -7.13 33.21 36.61
N ASN A 340 -7.29 32.44 37.70
CA ASN A 340 -6.42 32.46 38.88
C ASN A 340 -5.40 31.31 38.89
N GLU A 341 -5.52 30.36 37.95
CA GLU A 341 -4.56 29.27 37.77
C GLU A 341 -3.56 29.65 36.66
N SER A 342 -2.29 29.32 36.89
CA SER A 342 -1.21 29.48 35.90
C SER A 342 -1.29 28.38 34.83
N GLU A 343 -2.39 28.36 34.09
CA GLU A 343 -2.69 27.36 33.07
C GLU A 343 -1.77 27.52 31.85
N ILE A 344 -0.99 26.47 31.58
CA ILE A 344 -0.09 26.39 30.43
C ILE A 344 -0.49 25.19 29.58
N ILE A 345 -0.80 25.46 28.30
CA ILE A 345 -1.09 24.42 27.30
C ILE A 345 0.16 24.11 26.48
N LEU A 346 0.51 22.83 26.37
CA LEU A 346 1.46 22.34 25.37
C LEU A 346 0.79 22.33 23.98
N LEU A 347 1.53 22.72 22.93
CA LEU A 347 0.99 22.73 21.58
C LEU A 347 0.54 21.33 21.13
N PRO A 348 -0.60 21.19 20.41
CA PRO A 348 -1.06 19.89 19.91
C PRO A 348 0.00 19.20 19.04
N GLY A 349 0.52 18.07 19.51
CA GLY A 349 1.57 17.32 18.82
C GLY A 349 2.99 17.53 19.36
N THR A 350 3.19 18.34 20.41
CA THR A 350 4.50 18.55 21.06
C THR A 350 5.20 17.22 21.37
N ARG A 351 6.47 17.11 21.01
CA ARG A 351 7.26 15.89 21.24
C ARG A 351 7.94 15.95 22.60
N LEU A 352 7.63 15.00 23.47
CA LEU A 352 8.27 14.86 24.78
C LEU A 352 9.07 13.55 24.82
N ARG A 353 10.19 13.50 25.54
CA ARG A 353 10.89 12.26 25.88
C ARG A 353 10.75 11.97 27.37
N VAL A 354 10.50 10.71 27.70
CA VAL A 354 10.63 10.22 29.09
C VAL A 354 12.10 10.25 29.49
N THR A 355 12.49 11.19 30.34
CA THR A 355 13.86 11.31 30.85
C THR A 355 14.07 10.41 32.06
N ASP A 356 13.06 10.19 32.91
CA ASP A 356 13.08 9.19 33.98
C ASP A 356 11.69 8.67 34.37
N VAL A 357 11.67 7.56 35.12
CA VAL A 357 10.47 6.95 35.71
C VAL A 357 10.83 6.43 37.09
N THR A 358 10.26 7.04 38.13
CA THR A 358 10.58 6.73 39.52
C THR A 358 9.31 6.48 40.35
N TYR A 359 9.48 6.20 41.65
CA TYR A 359 8.41 6.16 42.62
C TYR A 359 8.78 7.08 43.78
N ASN A 360 8.01 8.15 43.96
CA ASN A 360 8.28 9.16 44.96
C ASN A 360 7.78 8.69 46.33
N SER A 361 8.69 8.23 47.20
CA SER A 361 8.34 7.67 48.51
C SER A 361 7.71 8.68 49.48
N ASN A 362 8.02 9.97 49.33
CA ASN A 362 7.48 11.03 50.18
C ASN A 362 6.00 11.28 49.89
N PHE A 363 5.63 11.33 48.60
CA PHE A 363 4.26 11.59 48.15
C PHE A 363 3.46 10.32 47.81
N LYS A 364 4.12 9.15 47.82
CA LYS A 364 3.58 7.79 47.57
C LYS A 364 3.00 7.54 46.17
N MET A 365 3.45 8.31 45.18
CA MET A 365 2.98 8.30 43.79
C MET A 365 4.08 7.83 42.82
N ASP A 366 3.68 7.31 41.66
CA ASP A 366 4.62 7.10 40.55
C ASP A 366 4.96 8.46 39.91
N GLU A 367 6.22 8.72 39.54
CA GLU A 367 6.67 10.00 38.99
C GLU A 367 7.37 9.78 37.65
N ILE A 368 7.00 10.57 36.63
CA ILE A 368 7.48 10.45 35.26
C ILE A 368 8.05 11.80 34.81
N ASP A 369 9.36 11.84 34.63
CA ASP A 369 10.05 13.01 34.11
C ASP A 369 9.98 13.04 32.58
N LEU A 370 9.61 14.19 32.04
CA LEU A 370 9.41 14.45 30.61
C LEU A 370 10.16 15.72 30.21
N GLU A 371 10.93 15.67 29.12
CA GLU A 371 11.53 16.87 28.51
C GLU A 371 10.92 17.13 27.12
N GLU A 372 10.51 18.37 26.87
CA GLU A 372 10.12 18.84 25.55
C GLU A 372 11.34 18.85 24.63
N MET A 373 11.25 18.10 23.54
CA MET A 373 12.32 17.98 22.57
C MET A 373 12.15 19.06 21.49
N ASP A 374 13.15 19.92 21.30
CA ASP A 374 13.19 20.79 20.11
C ASP A 374 13.71 20.04 18.87
N ASP A 375 13.54 20.65 17.71
CA ASP A 375 13.92 20.04 16.43
C ASP A 375 15.41 19.67 16.34
N GLU A 376 16.31 20.38 17.02
CA GLU A 376 17.74 20.04 17.02
C GLU A 376 18.04 18.84 17.93
N THR A 377 17.33 18.70 19.05
CA THR A 377 17.51 17.57 19.97
C THR A 377 16.71 16.32 19.54
N LEU A 378 15.60 16.50 18.82
CA LEU A 378 14.93 15.42 18.07
C LEU A 378 15.88 14.83 17.01
N ARG A 379 16.66 15.69 16.33
CA ARG A 379 17.70 15.25 15.40
C ARG A 379 18.88 14.58 16.12
N SER A 380 19.24 14.97 17.35
CA SER A 380 20.45 14.43 18.03
C SER A 380 20.33 12.98 18.48
N ASP A 381 19.15 12.53 18.90
CA ASP A 381 18.97 11.14 19.38
C ASP A 381 18.52 10.17 18.28
N ALA A 382 18.06 10.68 17.14
CA ALA A 382 17.96 9.91 15.90
C ALA A 382 19.34 9.56 15.28
N LEU A 383 20.46 9.88 15.95
CA LEU A 383 21.84 9.76 15.47
C LEU A 383 22.73 8.81 16.30
N ARG A 384 22.15 7.84 17.04
CA ARG A 384 22.87 6.72 17.67
C ARG A 384 22.02 5.43 17.54
N PRO A 385 22.61 4.22 17.42
CA PRO A 385 24.02 3.86 17.60
C PRO A 385 24.77 3.63 16.25
N PRO A 386 25.71 2.66 16.09
CA PRO A 386 27.05 2.95 15.60
C PRO A 386 27.23 3.03 14.07
N THR A 387 28.30 3.72 13.67
CA THR A 387 28.99 3.61 12.35
C THR A 387 28.18 3.87 11.07
N ALA A 388 27.80 5.12 10.81
CA ALA A 388 27.98 5.76 9.48
C ALA A 388 27.80 7.30 9.53
N ARG A 389 28.63 8.03 8.77
CA ARG A 389 28.47 9.47 8.40
C ARG A 389 28.08 9.51 6.90
N ARG A 390 27.46 10.54 6.30
CA ARG A 390 26.94 11.87 6.71
C ARG A 390 26.08 12.39 5.55
N LEU A 391 24.90 12.98 5.77
CA LEU A 391 24.18 13.79 4.76
C LEU A 391 23.58 15.09 5.39
N SER A 392 23.06 15.99 4.55
CA SER A 392 22.81 17.42 4.85
C SER A 392 21.45 17.75 5.49
N LYS A 393 21.29 19.02 5.93
CA LYS A 393 20.25 19.50 6.86
C LYS A 393 18.80 19.66 6.31
N ASP A 394 18.56 19.45 5.01
CA ASP A 394 17.40 20.07 4.30
C ASP A 394 16.19 19.15 3.98
N GLU A 395 16.18 17.89 4.44
CA GLU A 395 15.23 16.87 3.95
C GLU A 395 14.26 16.32 5.02
N SER A 396 13.41 17.18 5.59
CA SER A 396 12.22 16.75 6.36
C SER A 396 11.07 16.33 5.44
N PHE A 397 11.25 15.22 4.72
CA PHE A 397 10.23 14.61 3.86
C PHE A 397 9.53 13.44 4.51
N ASP A 398 8.27 13.20 4.12
CA ASP A 398 7.60 11.94 4.40
C ASP A 398 8.27 10.81 3.60
N LYS A 399 9.19 10.13 4.28
CA LYS A 399 9.93 8.98 3.78
C LYS A 399 9.08 7.71 3.71
N THR A 400 7.88 7.68 4.29
CA THR A 400 7.15 6.43 4.60
C THR A 400 6.76 5.67 3.33
N TRP A 401 6.45 6.37 2.24
CA TRP A 401 6.13 5.79 0.93
C TRP A 401 7.36 5.45 0.07
N LEU A 402 8.53 6.06 0.34
CA LEU A 402 9.81 5.73 -0.32
C LEU A 402 10.46 4.50 0.35
N GLU A 403 10.62 4.57 1.67
CA GLU A 403 11.19 3.50 2.50
C GLU A 403 10.20 2.34 2.71
N CYS A 404 8.95 2.47 2.26
CA CYS A 404 7.89 1.44 2.25
C CYS A 404 7.80 0.62 3.55
N ARG A 405 7.73 1.31 4.70
CA ARG A 405 7.76 0.66 6.03
C ARG A 405 6.41 0.04 6.43
N PHE A 406 6.11 -1.11 5.81
CA PHE A 406 5.34 -2.26 6.32
C PHE A 406 4.78 -2.13 7.75
N LYS A 407 3.44 -2.05 7.90
CA LYS A 407 2.63 -2.55 9.06
C LYS A 407 1.15 -2.76 8.70
N ASP A 408 0.55 -3.93 8.95
CA ASP A 408 -0.92 -4.15 9.07
C ASP A 408 -1.33 -4.66 10.47
N LYS A 409 -2.36 -5.52 10.56
CA LYS A 409 -2.98 -6.06 11.78
C LYS A 409 -2.59 -7.51 12.09
N GLU A 410 -1.88 -8.17 11.18
CA GLU A 410 -0.80 -9.11 11.48
C GLU A 410 0.57 -8.46 11.17
N GLY A 411 0.78 -7.99 9.93
CA GLY A 411 2.09 -7.64 9.36
C GLY A 411 2.15 -6.56 8.27
N THR A 412 1.42 -6.64 7.16
CA THR A 412 1.84 -6.12 5.83
C THR A 412 0.88 -5.12 5.12
N THR A 413 0.76 -3.83 5.50
CA THR A 413 0.03 -2.86 4.63
C THR A 413 0.90 -2.50 3.42
N ILE A 414 0.54 -3.04 2.26
CA ILE A 414 1.15 -2.71 0.97
C ILE A 414 0.46 -1.46 0.41
N ILE A 415 1.20 -0.35 0.29
CA ILE A 415 0.70 0.85 -0.38
C ILE A 415 0.78 0.61 -1.90
N LYS A 416 -0.37 0.57 -2.59
CA LYS A 416 -0.43 0.50 -4.06
C LYS A 416 -0.07 1.85 -4.70
N PRO A 417 0.34 1.89 -5.98
CA PRO A 417 0.67 3.14 -6.68
C PRO A 417 -0.44 4.20 -6.63
N ASN A 418 -1.71 3.80 -6.69
CA ASN A 418 -2.86 4.70 -6.61
C ASN A 418 -3.20 5.15 -5.18
N GLU A 419 -2.82 4.39 -4.15
CA GLU A 419 -3.05 4.72 -2.73
C GLU A 419 -2.05 5.78 -2.21
N CYS A 420 -1.01 6.07 -2.99
CA CYS A 420 -0.06 7.17 -2.77
C CYS A 420 -0.64 8.57 -3.08
N GLU A 421 -1.82 8.94 -2.56
CA GLU A 421 -2.45 10.25 -2.89
C GLU A 421 -1.75 11.47 -2.26
N HIS A 422 -0.75 11.29 -1.39
CA HIS A 422 -0.09 12.37 -0.64
C HIS A 422 1.41 12.50 -0.95
N LEU A 423 1.76 12.31 -2.22
CA LEU A 423 3.13 12.27 -2.72
C LEU A 423 3.91 13.58 -2.54
N THR A 424 4.86 13.58 -1.61
CA THR A 424 5.81 14.67 -1.44
C THR A 424 6.79 14.72 -2.61
N HIS A 425 6.72 15.76 -3.44
CA HIS A 425 7.76 16.07 -4.43
C HIS A 425 9.04 16.60 -3.77
N PRO A 426 10.23 16.41 -4.38
CA PRO A 426 11.46 17.05 -3.91
C PRO A 426 11.36 18.58 -3.97
N ARG A 427 12.08 19.28 -3.07
CA ARG A 427 12.06 20.75 -2.92
C ARG A 427 13.22 21.48 -3.60
N GLY A 428 14.14 20.76 -4.24
CA GLY A 428 15.25 21.35 -4.99
C GLY A 428 14.92 21.53 -6.48
N GLU A 429 15.73 22.35 -7.16
CA GLU A 429 15.64 22.55 -8.61
C GLU A 429 15.88 21.24 -9.38
N ILE A 430 15.21 21.11 -10.53
CA ILE A 430 15.35 20.01 -11.47
C ILE A 430 15.51 20.61 -12.87
N ASP A 431 16.45 20.12 -13.68
CA ASP A 431 16.51 20.49 -15.10
C ASP A 431 15.32 19.87 -15.84
N GLU A 432 14.36 20.70 -16.23
CA GLU A 432 13.13 20.26 -16.91
C GLU A 432 13.40 19.49 -18.22
N ARG A 433 14.55 19.66 -18.86
CA ARG A 433 14.93 18.85 -20.03
C ARG A 433 15.27 17.42 -19.62
N ILE A 434 15.97 17.26 -18.50
CA ILE A 434 16.28 15.96 -17.87
C ILE A 434 14.98 15.32 -17.34
N LEU A 435 14.10 16.08 -16.70
CA LEU A 435 12.80 15.58 -16.24
C LEU A 435 11.89 15.16 -17.41
N ASN A 436 11.84 15.92 -18.50
CA ASN A 436 11.11 15.57 -19.72
C ASN A 436 11.61 14.26 -20.34
N ARG A 437 12.92 13.98 -20.32
CA ARG A 437 13.47 12.68 -20.77
C ARG A 437 13.16 11.55 -19.79
N ILE A 438 13.31 11.77 -18.48
CA ILE A 438 13.01 10.76 -17.44
C ILE A 438 11.52 10.38 -17.46
N LYS A 439 10.62 11.38 -17.44
CA LYS A 439 9.18 11.15 -17.62
C LYS A 439 8.89 10.46 -18.95
N GLY A 440 9.49 10.92 -20.04
CA GLY A 440 9.28 10.32 -21.35
C GLY A 440 9.63 8.84 -21.37
N SER A 441 10.77 8.47 -20.78
CA SER A 441 11.23 7.08 -20.68
C SER A 441 10.37 6.22 -19.75
N MET A 442 10.02 6.71 -18.56
CA MET A 442 9.20 5.98 -17.58
C MET A 442 7.73 5.82 -18.02
N PHE A 443 7.14 6.88 -18.60
CA PHE A 443 5.80 6.77 -19.20
C PHE A 443 5.84 5.96 -20.49
N GLY A 444 6.90 6.09 -21.29
CA GLY A 444 7.07 5.33 -22.52
C GLY A 444 7.12 3.83 -22.26
N LEU A 445 7.77 3.40 -21.17
CA LEU A 445 7.76 2.01 -20.68
C LEU A 445 6.33 1.53 -20.44
N VAL A 446 5.60 2.12 -19.48
CA VAL A 446 4.26 1.66 -19.09
C VAL A 446 3.20 1.86 -20.18
N LEU A 447 3.43 2.76 -21.14
CA LEU A 447 2.58 2.90 -22.32
C LEU A 447 2.87 1.85 -23.40
N GLY A 448 4.12 1.43 -23.57
CA GLY A 448 4.48 0.34 -24.47
C GLY A 448 3.90 -0.99 -23.99
N ASP A 449 4.16 -1.29 -22.72
CA ASP A 449 3.56 -2.36 -21.92
C ASP A 449 2.02 -2.39 -22.10
N ALA A 450 1.30 -1.35 -21.65
CA ALA A 450 -0.16 -1.30 -21.69
C ALA A 450 -0.77 -1.35 -23.11
N LEU A 451 -0.03 -0.92 -24.13
CA LEU A 451 -0.43 -1.02 -25.54
C LEU A 451 -0.26 -2.44 -26.10
N GLY A 452 0.82 -3.13 -25.70
CA GLY A 452 1.13 -4.48 -26.13
C GLY A 452 0.35 -5.57 -25.40
N ALA A 453 0.02 -5.36 -24.12
CA ALA A 453 -0.71 -6.33 -23.28
C ALA A 453 -2.11 -6.67 -23.83
N HIS A 454 -2.72 -5.77 -24.59
CA HIS A 454 -3.99 -5.99 -25.29
C HIS A 454 -3.92 -7.11 -26.35
N VAL A 455 -2.73 -7.41 -26.88
CA VAL A 455 -2.51 -8.40 -27.96
C VAL A 455 -1.36 -9.37 -27.69
N GLU A 456 -0.99 -9.52 -26.43
CA GLU A 456 0.00 -10.47 -25.97
C GLU A 456 -0.30 -11.90 -26.48
N PHE A 457 0.77 -12.64 -26.82
CA PHE A 457 0.74 -13.98 -27.43
C PHE A 457 -0.02 -14.08 -28.77
N ARG A 458 -0.46 -12.97 -29.37
CA ARG A 458 -1.08 -13.00 -30.71
C ARG A 458 0.01 -13.09 -31.78
N PRO A 459 -0.03 -14.08 -32.68
CA PRO A 459 0.96 -14.20 -33.74
C PRO A 459 0.83 -13.04 -34.73
N HIS A 460 1.92 -12.67 -35.40
CA HIS A 460 1.94 -11.58 -36.38
C HIS A 460 0.81 -11.68 -37.43
N SER A 461 0.46 -12.89 -37.87
CA SER A 461 -0.64 -13.14 -38.82
C SER A 461 -2.03 -12.73 -38.31
N TYR A 462 -2.25 -12.71 -36.99
CA TYR A 462 -3.47 -12.16 -36.40
C TYR A 462 -3.47 -10.62 -36.47
N LEU A 463 -2.33 -9.98 -36.22
CA LEU A 463 -2.19 -8.52 -36.22
C LEU A 463 -2.16 -7.90 -37.62
N LEU A 464 -1.72 -8.65 -38.64
CA LEU A 464 -1.93 -8.25 -40.04
C LEU A 464 -3.42 -8.10 -40.41
N ALA A 465 -4.32 -8.84 -39.75
CA ALA A 465 -5.76 -8.74 -39.94
C ALA A 465 -6.46 -7.85 -38.89
N ASN A 466 -5.87 -7.70 -37.70
CA ASN A 466 -6.41 -6.99 -36.55
C ASN A 466 -5.34 -6.05 -35.94
N PRO A 467 -4.88 -5.03 -36.68
CA PRO A 467 -3.75 -4.20 -36.23
C PRO A 467 -4.11 -3.38 -35.00
N VAL A 468 -3.16 -3.26 -34.07
CA VAL A 468 -3.26 -2.29 -32.97
C VAL A 468 -3.00 -0.90 -33.54
N ILE A 469 -3.89 0.04 -33.22
CA ILE A 469 -3.90 1.43 -33.71
C ILE A 469 -4.09 2.48 -32.60
N ASP A 470 -4.42 2.07 -31.38
CA ASP A 470 -4.65 2.92 -30.20
C ASP A 470 -4.50 2.06 -28.93
N LEU A 471 -4.19 2.69 -27.80
CA LEU A 471 -4.18 2.10 -26.46
C LEU A 471 -5.58 1.59 -26.08
N ARG A 472 -5.71 0.34 -25.65
CA ARG A 472 -7.00 -0.29 -25.31
C ARG A 472 -6.85 -1.23 -24.11
N GLY A 473 -7.91 -1.32 -23.30
CA GLY A 473 -8.04 -2.40 -22.31
C GLY A 473 -8.45 -3.72 -22.96
N GLY A 474 -8.30 -4.84 -22.26
CA GLY A 474 -8.60 -6.20 -22.71
C GLY A 474 -7.39 -7.12 -22.64
N GLY A 475 -7.08 -7.79 -23.75
CA GLY A 475 -5.95 -8.73 -23.83
C GLY A 475 -6.15 -10.03 -23.06
N THR A 476 -5.06 -10.77 -22.83
CA THR A 476 -5.02 -12.05 -22.10
C THR A 476 -5.64 -11.95 -20.71
N TRP A 477 -5.42 -10.82 -20.04
CA TRP A 477 -5.72 -10.61 -18.62
C TRP A 477 -6.95 -9.74 -18.35
N GLY A 478 -7.61 -9.22 -19.40
CA GLY A 478 -8.82 -8.40 -19.26
C GLY A 478 -8.60 -7.02 -18.65
N LEU A 479 -7.42 -6.41 -18.86
CA LEU A 479 -6.98 -5.17 -18.22
C LEU A 479 -7.85 -3.95 -18.58
N GLU A 480 -7.92 -2.96 -17.70
CA GLU A 480 -8.48 -1.64 -18.01
C GLU A 480 -7.52 -0.83 -18.93
N LYS A 481 -8.04 0.16 -19.69
CA LYS A 481 -7.20 0.98 -20.59
C LYS A 481 -6.15 1.73 -19.78
N GLY A 482 -4.87 1.38 -19.96
CA GLY A 482 -3.74 2.01 -19.27
C GLY A 482 -3.28 1.32 -17.97
N GLN A 483 -3.84 0.15 -17.65
CA GLN A 483 -3.17 -0.83 -16.77
C GLN A 483 -2.02 -1.54 -17.51
N PHE A 484 -1.05 -2.03 -16.76
CA PHE A 484 0.27 -2.47 -17.22
C PHE A 484 0.74 -3.77 -16.50
N THR A 485 1.60 -4.59 -17.12
CA THR A 485 1.96 -5.98 -16.74
C THR A 485 3.11 -6.05 -15.71
N ASP A 486 3.92 -7.12 -15.71
CA ASP A 486 5.10 -7.20 -14.83
C ASP A 486 6.24 -6.28 -15.27
N ASP A 487 6.34 -5.98 -16.56
CA ASP A 487 7.13 -4.90 -17.17
C ASP A 487 7.13 -3.61 -16.31
N GLY A 488 5.98 -2.93 -16.27
CA GLY A 488 5.78 -1.69 -15.51
C GLY A 488 5.87 -1.89 -14.00
N SER A 489 5.32 -3.00 -13.49
CA SER A 489 5.34 -3.30 -12.05
C SER A 489 6.76 -3.43 -11.50
N MET A 490 7.63 -4.17 -12.20
CA MET A 490 9.04 -4.33 -11.84
C MET A 490 9.84 -3.06 -12.12
N ALA A 491 9.51 -2.27 -13.15
CA ALA A 491 10.14 -0.97 -13.38
C ALA A 491 9.88 0.01 -12.23
N LEU A 492 8.65 0.08 -11.72
CA LEU A 492 8.30 0.92 -10.57
C LEU A 492 8.95 0.42 -9.28
N CYS A 493 9.08 -0.90 -9.09
CA CYS A 493 9.85 -1.48 -7.99
C CYS A 493 11.32 -1.03 -8.01
N LEU A 494 11.98 -1.12 -9.18
CA LEU A 494 13.38 -0.72 -9.36
C LEU A 494 13.57 0.79 -9.19
N ALA A 495 12.66 1.60 -9.74
CA ALA A 495 12.66 3.05 -9.58
C ALA A 495 12.53 3.47 -8.10
N ASN A 496 11.62 2.86 -7.34
CA ASN A 496 11.49 3.17 -5.92
C ASN A 496 12.69 2.68 -5.10
N SER A 497 13.28 1.52 -5.46
CA SER A 497 14.54 1.04 -4.85
C SER A 497 15.65 2.08 -4.94
N LEU A 498 15.91 2.59 -6.15
CA LEU A 498 16.96 3.57 -6.43
C LEU A 498 16.77 4.88 -5.65
N VAL A 499 15.53 5.39 -5.59
CA VAL A 499 15.21 6.63 -4.86
C VAL A 499 15.32 6.43 -3.34
N ALA A 500 14.78 5.33 -2.81
CA ALA A 500 14.77 5.04 -1.38
C ALA A 500 16.16 4.75 -0.82
N ARG A 501 16.94 3.91 -1.51
CA ARG A 501 18.34 3.57 -1.16
C ARG A 501 19.33 4.67 -1.55
N ARG A 502 18.90 5.67 -2.34
CA ARG A 502 19.71 6.79 -2.85
C ARG A 502 20.91 6.31 -3.68
N GLY A 503 20.76 5.20 -4.37
CA GLY A 503 21.82 4.43 -4.99
C GLY A 503 21.33 3.05 -5.42
N PHE A 504 22.22 2.24 -5.98
CA PHE A 504 21.89 0.91 -6.49
C PHE A 504 22.14 -0.16 -5.43
N GLU A 505 21.10 -0.91 -5.07
CA GLU A 505 21.11 -1.94 -4.03
C GLU A 505 20.42 -3.20 -4.58
N PRO A 506 21.18 -4.20 -5.06
CA PRO A 506 20.61 -5.42 -5.64
C PRO A 506 19.71 -6.20 -4.67
N TYR A 507 19.96 -6.07 -3.36
CA TYR A 507 19.15 -6.73 -2.33
C TYR A 507 17.75 -6.11 -2.20
N ASP A 508 17.66 -4.79 -2.01
CA ASP A 508 16.40 -4.04 -1.92
C ASP A 508 15.59 -4.12 -3.22
N GLN A 509 16.27 -4.20 -4.37
CA GLN A 509 15.67 -4.52 -5.67
C GLN A 509 14.94 -5.88 -5.64
N LEU A 510 15.60 -6.96 -5.18
CA LEU A 510 14.99 -8.29 -5.04
C LEU A 510 13.87 -8.33 -4.00
N VAL A 511 14.03 -7.61 -2.87
CA VAL A 511 12.99 -7.44 -1.85
C VAL A 511 11.72 -6.82 -2.44
N ARG A 512 11.83 -5.75 -3.22
CA ARG A 512 10.67 -5.10 -3.85
C ARG A 512 10.02 -5.97 -4.92
N TYR A 513 10.81 -6.71 -5.70
CA TYR A 513 10.29 -7.71 -6.63
C TYR A 513 9.55 -8.85 -5.90
N LYS A 514 10.05 -9.29 -4.73
CA LYS A 514 9.34 -10.24 -3.86
C LYS A 514 8.03 -9.66 -3.33
N TRP A 515 8.01 -8.40 -2.87
CA TRP A 515 6.78 -7.75 -2.41
C TRP A 515 5.73 -7.64 -3.53
N TRP A 516 6.17 -7.36 -4.76
CA TRP A 516 5.28 -7.40 -5.93
C TRP A 516 4.75 -8.82 -6.15
N PHE A 517 5.64 -9.81 -6.27
CA PHE A 517 5.29 -11.23 -6.48
C PHE A 517 4.36 -11.81 -5.41
N ARG A 518 4.56 -11.45 -4.13
CA ARG A 518 3.79 -11.99 -2.99
C ARG A 518 2.52 -11.19 -2.67
N HIS A 519 2.47 -9.90 -2.99
CA HIS A 519 1.46 -9.00 -2.45
C HIS A 519 0.92 -7.93 -3.42
N GLY A 520 1.30 -7.94 -4.70
CA GLY A 520 0.83 -6.95 -5.68
C GLY A 520 1.39 -5.53 -5.47
N TYR A 521 2.44 -5.36 -4.67
CA TYR A 521 3.16 -4.08 -4.54
C TYR A 521 3.56 -3.54 -5.92
N MET A 522 3.29 -2.27 -6.20
CA MET A 522 3.51 -1.63 -7.51
C MET A 522 2.71 -2.19 -8.71
N SER A 523 1.80 -3.15 -8.51
CA SER A 523 0.92 -3.67 -9.57
C SER A 523 -0.14 -2.66 -10.00
N SER A 524 -0.53 -2.72 -11.28
CA SER A 524 -1.65 -1.95 -11.85
C SER A 524 -3.03 -2.54 -11.50
N THR A 525 -3.11 -3.83 -11.20
CA THR A 525 -4.34 -4.56 -10.80
C THR A 525 -4.44 -4.78 -9.30
N GLY A 526 -3.35 -4.56 -8.56
CA GLY A 526 -3.25 -4.79 -7.11
C GLY A 526 -2.89 -6.23 -6.72
N SER A 527 -2.57 -7.10 -7.67
CA SER A 527 -2.03 -8.45 -7.45
C SER A 527 -0.84 -8.74 -8.38
N CYS A 528 -0.07 -9.80 -8.13
CA CYS A 528 0.90 -10.28 -9.10
C CYS A 528 0.19 -11.08 -10.20
N PHE A 529 0.45 -10.72 -11.45
CA PHE A 529 0.14 -11.50 -12.65
C PHE A 529 1.35 -11.42 -13.61
N ASP A 530 1.27 -12.08 -14.78
CA ASP A 530 2.32 -12.26 -15.82
C ASP A 530 3.68 -12.88 -15.43
N ILE A 531 4.09 -12.80 -14.17
CA ILE A 531 5.47 -13.07 -13.71
C ILE A 531 6.23 -14.16 -14.49
N GLY A 532 7.15 -13.70 -15.34
CA GLY A 532 7.96 -14.55 -16.19
C GLY A 532 8.64 -15.69 -15.42
N ASP A 533 8.63 -16.89 -15.99
CA ASP A 533 8.97 -18.14 -15.29
C ASP A 533 10.39 -18.14 -14.69
N THR A 534 11.33 -17.44 -15.35
CA THR A 534 12.70 -17.18 -14.89
C THR A 534 12.76 -16.22 -13.69
N THR A 535 11.99 -15.13 -13.73
CA THR A 535 11.85 -14.18 -12.61
C THR A 535 11.28 -14.89 -11.40
N ARG A 536 10.18 -15.64 -11.58
CA ARG A 536 9.53 -16.44 -10.52
C ARG A 536 10.49 -17.41 -9.84
N LYS A 537 11.26 -18.18 -10.61
CA LYS A 537 12.28 -19.11 -10.08
C LYS A 537 13.34 -18.35 -9.27
N SER A 538 13.81 -17.21 -9.77
CA SER A 538 14.84 -16.40 -9.10
C SER A 538 14.36 -15.77 -7.80
N LEU A 539 13.08 -15.39 -7.69
CA LEU A 539 12.51 -14.87 -6.44
C LEU A 539 12.29 -15.97 -5.40
N CYS A 540 11.86 -17.17 -5.81
CA CYS A 540 11.79 -18.33 -4.91
C CYS A 540 13.18 -18.76 -4.38
N GLU A 541 14.22 -18.67 -5.21
CA GLU A 541 15.61 -18.90 -4.80
C GLU A 541 16.10 -17.79 -3.84
N PHE A 542 15.78 -16.52 -4.12
CA PHE A 542 16.06 -15.40 -3.23
C PHE A 542 15.41 -15.58 -1.85
N GLU A 543 14.13 -15.95 -1.78
CA GLU A 543 13.42 -16.25 -0.53
C GLU A 543 14.03 -17.43 0.24
N SER A 544 14.52 -18.45 -0.47
CA SER A 544 15.20 -19.61 0.12
C SER A 544 16.54 -19.20 0.71
N ARG A 545 17.28 -18.34 0.01
CA ARG A 545 18.53 -17.73 0.51
C ARG A 545 18.30 -16.79 1.68
N GLN A 546 17.25 -15.97 1.67
CA GLN A 546 16.88 -15.11 2.82
C GLN A 546 16.67 -15.96 4.08
N LYS A 547 15.93 -17.07 3.99
CA LYS A 547 15.69 -17.97 5.14
C LYS A 547 16.99 -18.61 5.65
N ALA A 548 17.81 -19.16 4.76
CA ALA A 548 19.08 -19.77 5.13
C ALA A 548 20.09 -18.74 5.71
N PHE A 549 20.11 -17.53 5.17
CA PHE A 549 20.97 -16.43 5.62
C PHE A 549 20.55 -15.90 6.99
N ALA A 550 19.25 -15.70 7.21
CA ALA A 550 18.70 -15.32 8.51
C ALA A 550 19.04 -16.37 9.59
N GLN A 551 18.88 -17.66 9.27
CA GLN A 551 19.28 -18.76 10.17
C GLN A 551 20.80 -18.79 10.44
N LYS A 552 21.64 -18.59 9.42
CA LYS A 552 23.12 -18.53 9.52
C LYS A 552 23.59 -17.42 10.48
N HIS A 553 22.92 -16.25 10.43
CA HIS A 553 23.35 -15.02 11.12
C HIS A 553 22.50 -14.65 12.35
N GLY A 554 21.50 -15.46 12.71
CA GLY A 554 20.64 -15.24 13.88
C GLY A 554 19.67 -14.07 13.75
N LEU A 555 19.23 -13.76 12.52
CA LEU A 555 18.34 -12.62 12.22
C LEU A 555 16.86 -13.06 12.27
N PRO A 556 15.93 -12.19 12.72
CA PRO A 556 14.49 -12.41 12.55
C PRO A 556 14.09 -12.46 11.07
N LEU A 557 13.17 -13.35 10.70
CA LEU A 557 12.70 -13.49 9.31
C LEU A 557 11.81 -12.32 8.89
N GLU A 558 11.12 -11.71 9.85
CA GLU A 558 10.30 -10.52 9.72
C GLU A 558 11.13 -9.23 9.49
N GLU A 559 12.42 -9.25 9.85
CA GLU A 559 13.33 -8.10 9.66
C GLU A 559 14.24 -8.25 8.42
N ILE A 560 14.31 -9.44 7.81
CA ILE A 560 15.29 -9.75 6.74
C ILE A 560 15.15 -8.87 5.50
N ASP A 561 13.94 -8.41 5.17
CA ASP A 561 13.68 -7.49 4.04
C ASP A 561 14.21 -6.07 4.28
N PHE A 562 14.42 -5.70 5.55
CA PHE A 562 14.88 -4.38 5.97
C PHE A 562 16.38 -4.37 6.30
N LEU A 563 17.10 -5.44 5.93
CA LEU A 563 18.52 -5.60 6.11
C LEU A 563 19.28 -4.38 5.53
N SER A 564 20.08 -3.77 6.39
CA SER A 564 20.75 -2.49 6.12
C SER A 564 22.19 -2.43 6.63
N ASP A 565 22.70 -3.51 7.23
CA ASP A 565 24.12 -3.67 7.53
C ASP A 565 24.91 -3.94 6.23
N GLU A 566 25.84 -3.03 5.91
CA GLU A 566 26.62 -3.06 4.66
C GLU A 566 27.49 -4.33 4.52
N LYS A 567 27.85 -5.02 5.62
CA LYS A 567 28.65 -6.27 5.58
C LYS A 567 27.77 -7.50 5.36
N LEU A 568 26.62 -7.57 6.01
CA LEU A 568 25.66 -8.66 5.81
C LEU A 568 25.07 -8.61 4.40
N LEU A 569 24.81 -7.41 3.86
CA LEU A 569 24.42 -7.23 2.46
C LEU A 569 25.52 -7.71 1.49
N ALA A 570 26.81 -7.48 1.82
CA ALA A 570 27.93 -7.94 1.01
C ALA A 570 28.21 -9.46 1.10
N ASP A 571 27.84 -10.13 2.19
CA ASP A 571 27.88 -11.60 2.34
C ASP A 571 26.66 -12.28 1.69
N PHE A 572 25.61 -11.53 1.33
CA PHE A 572 24.40 -12.13 0.76
C PHE A 572 24.57 -12.53 -0.72
N PRO A 573 24.27 -13.79 -1.10
CA PRO A 573 24.40 -14.25 -2.48
C PRO A 573 23.26 -13.74 -3.38
N ILE A 574 23.34 -12.48 -3.83
CA ILE A 574 22.31 -11.79 -4.63
C ILE A 574 22.05 -12.36 -6.04
N TYR A 575 22.96 -13.15 -6.62
CA TYR A 575 22.77 -13.75 -7.96
C TYR A 575 21.89 -15.00 -7.91
N CYS A 576 20.56 -14.83 -7.95
CA CYS A 576 19.58 -15.88 -7.65
C CYS A 576 19.07 -16.65 -8.89
N SER A 577 19.76 -16.53 -10.03
CA SER A 577 19.35 -17.11 -11.32
C SER A 577 20.44 -18.00 -11.92
N SER A 578 20.10 -18.79 -12.94
CA SER A 578 21.01 -19.72 -13.61
C SER A 578 21.68 -19.14 -14.85
N ASP A 579 22.89 -19.61 -15.16
CA ASP A 579 23.79 -19.03 -16.18
C ASP A 579 23.28 -19.12 -17.64
N GLY A 580 22.14 -19.80 -17.88
CA GLY A 580 21.49 -19.92 -19.20
C GLY A 580 20.15 -19.19 -19.32
N ALA A 581 19.74 -18.41 -18.30
CA ALA A 581 18.47 -17.70 -18.28
C ALA A 581 18.49 -16.42 -19.13
N ALA A 582 18.39 -16.56 -20.46
CA ALA A 582 18.48 -15.47 -21.44
C ALA A 582 17.14 -14.77 -21.79
N GLY A 583 16.21 -14.69 -20.82
CA GLY A 583 14.91 -14.03 -20.98
C GLY A 583 15.00 -12.50 -21.18
N ASN A 584 14.06 -11.95 -21.93
CA ASN A 584 13.90 -10.51 -22.20
C ASN A 584 13.53 -9.68 -20.95
N GLY A 585 12.98 -10.30 -19.90
CA GLY A 585 12.48 -9.61 -18.70
C GLY A 585 13.51 -8.87 -17.82
N VAL A 586 14.76 -8.76 -18.28
CA VAL A 586 15.76 -7.82 -17.77
C VAL A 586 15.69 -6.44 -18.42
N LEU A 587 15.26 -6.37 -19.69
CA LEU A 587 15.20 -5.15 -20.49
C LEU A 587 13.88 -4.38 -20.26
N MET A 588 12.76 -5.10 -20.08
CA MET A 588 11.43 -4.53 -19.83
C MET A 588 11.39 -3.41 -18.79
N ARG A 589 12.20 -3.59 -17.75
CA ARG A 589 12.21 -2.79 -16.52
C ARG A 589 13.45 -1.91 -16.36
N LEU A 590 14.33 -1.82 -17.37
CA LEU A 590 15.71 -1.38 -17.15
C LEU A 590 15.85 0.11 -16.84
N ALA A 591 15.06 0.95 -17.51
CA ALA A 591 15.25 2.41 -17.61
C ALA A 591 15.55 3.16 -16.29
N PRO A 592 14.97 2.85 -15.12
CA PRO A 592 15.27 3.56 -13.89
C PRO A 592 16.77 3.66 -13.57
N VAL A 593 17.57 2.62 -13.87
CA VAL A 593 19.02 2.62 -13.60
C VAL A 593 19.79 3.64 -14.47
N PRO A 594 19.76 3.57 -15.82
CA PRO A 594 20.42 4.57 -16.66
C PRO A 594 19.84 5.98 -16.54
N LEU A 595 18.57 6.13 -16.16
CA LEU A 595 17.97 7.44 -15.83
C LEU A 595 18.49 8.02 -14.51
N PHE A 596 18.68 7.20 -13.48
CA PHE A 596 19.19 7.63 -12.17
C PHE A 596 20.69 7.95 -12.21
N PHE A 597 21.50 7.12 -12.87
CA PHE A 597 22.96 7.29 -12.95
C PHE A 597 23.43 8.02 -14.21
N TYR A 598 22.56 8.79 -14.88
CA TYR A 598 22.86 9.40 -16.19
C TYR A 598 24.14 10.25 -16.21
N ARG A 599 24.51 10.86 -15.08
CA ARG A 599 25.73 11.67 -14.91
C ARG A 599 27.03 10.87 -14.96
N ASP A 600 26.95 9.57 -14.65
CA ASP A 600 28.10 8.66 -14.49
C ASP A 600 27.94 7.45 -15.44
N PRO A 601 28.13 7.60 -16.77
CA PRO A 601 27.75 6.57 -17.74
C PRO A 601 28.41 5.20 -17.54
N GLU A 602 29.65 5.18 -17.04
CA GLU A 602 30.35 3.96 -16.62
C GLU A 602 29.56 3.18 -15.54
N VAL A 603 29.03 3.91 -14.55
CA VAL A 603 28.29 3.37 -13.41
C VAL A 603 26.91 2.93 -13.87
N ALA A 604 26.22 3.76 -14.66
CA ALA A 604 24.93 3.43 -15.27
C ALA A 604 24.98 2.15 -16.11
N VAL A 605 25.96 2.01 -17.00
CA VAL A 605 26.16 0.81 -17.83
C VAL A 605 26.49 -0.41 -16.95
N GLY A 606 27.36 -0.25 -15.95
CA GLY A 606 27.72 -1.32 -15.02
C GLY A 606 26.52 -1.85 -14.20
N PHE A 607 25.77 -0.96 -13.56
CA PHE A 607 24.59 -1.31 -12.77
C PHE A 607 23.43 -1.80 -13.64
N SER A 608 23.30 -1.35 -14.89
CA SER A 608 22.30 -1.88 -15.83
C SER A 608 22.48 -3.39 -16.02
N GLY A 609 23.72 -3.86 -16.24
CA GLY A 609 24.02 -5.29 -16.32
C GLY A 609 23.65 -6.07 -15.05
N ILE A 610 24.08 -5.58 -13.88
CA ILE A 610 23.85 -6.26 -12.60
C ILE A 610 22.34 -6.33 -12.26
N SER A 611 21.58 -5.27 -12.57
CA SER A 611 20.12 -5.20 -12.38
C SER A 611 19.34 -6.28 -13.15
N GLY A 612 19.86 -6.72 -14.30
CA GLY A 612 19.36 -7.91 -15.00
C GLY A 612 19.81 -9.21 -14.32
N GLN A 613 21.14 -9.31 -14.10
CA GLN A 613 21.84 -10.54 -13.73
C GLN A 613 21.29 -11.24 -12.48
N ILE A 614 20.83 -10.48 -11.47
CA ILE A 614 20.27 -11.05 -10.23
C ILE A 614 18.99 -11.88 -10.45
N THR A 615 18.33 -11.72 -11.60
CA THR A 615 17.16 -12.53 -12.01
C THR A 615 17.38 -13.39 -13.25
N HIS A 616 18.45 -13.15 -14.00
CA HIS A 616 18.68 -13.75 -15.32
C HIS A 616 20.20 -13.91 -15.53
N GLY A 617 20.74 -15.10 -15.24
CA GLY A 617 22.19 -15.30 -15.13
C GLY A 617 22.97 -15.28 -16.45
N ASP A 618 22.30 -15.37 -17.61
CA ASP A 618 23.00 -15.46 -18.91
C ASP A 618 23.74 -14.15 -19.26
N LYS A 619 24.99 -14.31 -19.72
CA LYS A 619 25.86 -13.22 -20.23
C LYS A 619 25.15 -12.34 -21.26
N LYS A 620 24.29 -12.89 -22.13
CA LYS A 620 23.50 -12.17 -23.13
C LYS A 620 22.47 -11.24 -22.48
N ALA A 621 21.84 -11.67 -21.40
CA ALA A 621 20.92 -10.81 -20.62
C ALA A 621 21.68 -9.66 -19.93
N PHE A 622 22.80 -9.96 -19.28
CA PHE A 622 23.70 -8.98 -18.68
C PHE A 622 24.22 -7.94 -19.71
N ASP A 623 24.69 -8.39 -20.87
CA ASP A 623 25.25 -7.52 -21.91
C ASP A 623 24.20 -6.76 -22.72
N ALA A 624 23.02 -7.35 -22.94
CA ALA A 624 21.86 -6.63 -23.47
C ALA A 624 21.55 -5.41 -22.60
N CYS A 625 21.46 -5.58 -21.28
CA CYS A 625 21.25 -4.47 -20.35
C CYS A 625 22.39 -3.45 -20.37
N ARG A 626 23.66 -3.87 -20.48
CA ARG A 626 24.79 -2.93 -20.61
C ARG A 626 24.69 -2.07 -21.87
N TYR A 627 24.41 -2.69 -23.02
CA TYR A 627 24.29 -1.96 -24.29
C TYR A 627 23.05 -1.07 -24.33
N TYR A 628 21.89 -1.60 -23.92
CA TYR A 628 20.63 -0.87 -23.89
C TYR A 628 20.65 0.29 -22.87
N GLY A 629 21.24 0.08 -21.69
CA GLY A 629 21.49 1.14 -20.71
C GLY A 629 22.39 2.25 -21.26
N ALA A 630 23.43 1.92 -22.04
CA ALA A 630 24.27 2.91 -22.71
C ALA A 630 23.48 3.79 -23.69
N LEU A 631 22.54 3.22 -24.45
CA LEU A 631 21.68 3.98 -25.38
C LEU A 631 20.79 4.98 -24.62
N ILE A 632 20.18 4.57 -23.50
CA ILE A 632 19.38 5.48 -22.65
C ILE A 632 20.27 6.59 -22.06
N VAL A 633 21.46 6.28 -21.54
CA VAL A 633 22.38 7.31 -21.00
C VAL A 633 22.83 8.29 -22.08
N ALA A 634 23.25 7.80 -23.25
CA ALA A 634 23.64 8.66 -24.37
C ALA A 634 22.48 9.59 -24.80
N THR A 635 21.25 9.10 -24.72
CA THR A 635 20.02 9.88 -24.96
C THR A 635 19.82 10.96 -23.89
N MET A 636 20.10 10.69 -22.61
CA MET A 636 20.09 11.69 -21.53
C MET A 636 21.12 12.81 -21.77
N HIS A 637 22.28 12.49 -22.36
CA HIS A 637 23.28 13.47 -22.82
C HIS A 637 22.93 14.15 -24.16
N GLY A 638 21.73 13.90 -24.71
CA GLY A 638 21.25 14.56 -25.93
C GLY A 638 21.85 14.05 -27.23
N THR A 639 22.39 12.83 -27.25
CA THR A 639 22.89 12.18 -28.47
C THR A 639 21.77 12.00 -29.49
N ASP A 640 22.02 12.32 -30.75
CA ASP A 640 21.05 12.19 -31.83
C ASP A 640 20.82 10.72 -32.25
N LYS A 641 19.68 10.46 -32.89
CA LYS A 641 19.27 9.10 -33.31
C LYS A 641 20.24 8.42 -34.28
N ASN A 642 20.88 9.16 -35.20
CA ASN A 642 21.81 8.55 -36.16
C ASN A 642 23.09 8.10 -35.46
N LYS A 643 23.54 8.86 -34.47
CA LYS A 643 24.70 8.53 -33.64
C LYS A 643 24.39 7.41 -32.62
N LEU A 644 23.21 7.42 -31.99
CA LEU A 644 22.73 6.31 -31.13
C LEU A 644 22.71 4.96 -31.89
N LEU A 645 22.28 4.98 -33.16
CA LEU A 645 22.12 3.78 -34.00
C LEU A 645 23.32 3.54 -34.95
N SER A 646 24.46 4.17 -34.64
CA SER A 646 25.72 4.02 -35.35
C SER A 646 26.45 2.73 -34.94
N GLU A 647 26.99 1.98 -35.90
CA GLU A 647 27.89 0.84 -35.64
C GLU A 647 29.16 1.24 -34.85
N LYS A 648 29.48 2.54 -34.84
CA LYS A 648 30.60 3.13 -34.09
C LYS A 648 30.27 3.41 -32.63
N PHE A 649 28.99 3.42 -32.24
CA PHE A 649 28.50 3.78 -30.91
C PHE A 649 29.19 2.96 -29.81
N TYR A 650 29.05 1.63 -29.84
CA TYR A 650 29.71 0.75 -28.89
C TYR A 650 31.21 0.56 -29.21
N SER A 651 31.54 0.37 -30.48
CA SER A 651 32.88 -0.07 -30.90
C SER A 651 33.97 1.00 -30.77
N SER A 652 33.60 2.29 -30.72
CA SER A 652 34.55 3.40 -30.53
C SER A 652 34.03 4.53 -29.64
N GLU A 653 32.85 5.09 -29.91
CA GLU A 653 32.41 6.36 -29.30
C GLU A 653 32.17 6.25 -27.78
N MET A 654 31.43 5.22 -27.36
CA MET A 654 31.04 4.98 -25.97
C MET A 654 31.84 3.84 -25.32
N LYS A 655 32.85 3.29 -26.03
CA LYS A 655 33.64 2.11 -25.63
C LYS A 655 34.16 2.17 -24.19
N GLN A 656 34.58 3.35 -23.75
CA GLN A 656 35.07 3.59 -22.39
C GLN A 656 34.05 3.23 -21.28
N TRP A 657 32.75 3.44 -21.50
CA TRP A 657 31.70 3.13 -20.52
C TRP A 657 31.60 1.61 -20.25
N PHE A 658 32.09 0.78 -21.17
CA PHE A 658 32.08 -0.67 -21.06
C PHE A 658 33.33 -1.25 -20.36
N LYS A 659 34.27 -0.43 -19.89
CA LYS A 659 35.51 -0.85 -19.18
C LYS A 659 36.37 -1.89 -19.93
N ASN A 660 36.37 -1.85 -21.26
CA ASN A 660 36.98 -2.87 -22.12
C ASN A 660 36.46 -4.32 -21.88
N LYS A 661 35.36 -4.52 -21.14
CA LYS A 661 34.68 -5.82 -21.06
C LYS A 661 33.79 -5.97 -22.30
N PRO A 662 34.10 -6.86 -23.25
CA PRO A 662 33.31 -6.99 -24.47
C PRO A 662 31.89 -7.45 -24.18
N LEU A 663 30.96 -7.07 -25.05
CA LEU A 663 29.61 -7.63 -25.10
C LEU A 663 29.66 -9.10 -25.53
N ASP A 664 28.53 -9.78 -25.43
CA ASP A 664 28.30 -11.05 -26.13
C ASP A 664 28.22 -10.83 -27.65
N SER A 665 28.56 -11.83 -28.46
CA SER A 665 28.60 -11.71 -29.92
C SER A 665 27.21 -11.44 -30.53
N GLU A 666 26.14 -11.99 -29.96
CA GLU A 666 24.77 -11.70 -30.42
C GLU A 666 24.39 -10.24 -30.15
N ILE A 667 24.74 -9.70 -28.98
CA ILE A 667 24.48 -8.29 -28.62
C ILE A 667 25.41 -7.34 -29.39
N GLU A 668 26.65 -7.76 -29.69
CA GLU A 668 27.55 -6.99 -30.54
C GLU A 668 27.08 -6.94 -32.00
N ASN A 669 26.40 -7.98 -32.50
CA ASN A 669 25.76 -7.96 -33.82
C ASN A 669 24.58 -6.99 -33.88
N ILE A 670 23.77 -6.90 -32.82
CA ILE A 670 22.75 -5.84 -32.67
C ILE A 670 23.42 -4.47 -32.64
N ALA A 671 24.51 -4.29 -31.89
CA ALA A 671 25.25 -3.03 -31.84
C ALA A 671 25.92 -2.65 -33.19
N LYS A 672 26.14 -3.62 -34.08
CA LYS A 672 26.53 -3.43 -35.49
C LYS A 672 25.32 -3.21 -36.42
N GLY A 673 24.13 -2.96 -35.88
CA GLY A 673 22.97 -2.56 -36.66
C GLY A 673 22.17 -3.69 -37.31
N SER A 674 22.22 -4.93 -36.79
CA SER A 674 21.41 -6.03 -37.34
C SER A 674 19.91 -5.70 -37.44
N PHE A 675 19.41 -4.84 -36.54
CA PHE A 675 18.04 -4.32 -36.51
C PHE A 675 17.65 -3.42 -37.70
N LYS A 676 18.58 -3.01 -38.58
CA LYS A 676 18.32 -2.07 -39.69
C LYS A 676 17.65 -2.74 -40.91
N LYS A 677 16.55 -3.47 -40.67
CA LYS A 677 15.85 -4.30 -41.66
C LYS A 677 14.59 -3.60 -42.20
N GLY A 678 14.50 -3.43 -43.53
CA GLY A 678 13.52 -2.53 -44.15
C GLY A 678 12.06 -2.97 -44.01
N LYS A 679 11.79 -4.27 -43.95
CA LYS A 679 10.43 -4.85 -43.88
C LYS A 679 10.04 -5.40 -42.51
N GLY A 680 10.88 -5.23 -41.50
CA GLY A 680 10.60 -5.72 -40.15
C GLY A 680 10.43 -7.24 -40.10
N TYR A 681 9.19 -7.71 -39.91
CA TYR A 681 8.88 -9.13 -39.75
C TYR A 681 9.28 -9.97 -40.98
N ASP A 682 9.09 -9.49 -42.20
CA ASP A 682 9.47 -10.25 -43.41
C ASP A 682 10.99 -10.44 -43.53
N ASP A 683 11.78 -9.47 -43.05
CA ASP A 683 13.24 -9.56 -43.00
C ASP A 683 13.76 -10.26 -41.72
N GLY A 684 12.87 -10.85 -40.92
CA GLY A 684 13.23 -11.67 -39.76
C GLY A 684 13.31 -10.96 -38.41
N ILE A 685 12.81 -9.72 -38.25
CA ILE A 685 12.63 -9.10 -36.91
C ILE A 685 11.52 -9.85 -36.14
N ARG A 686 11.76 -10.20 -34.88
CA ARG A 686 10.77 -10.89 -34.02
C ARG A 686 10.77 -10.28 -32.62
N GLY A 687 9.62 -9.82 -32.13
CA GLY A 687 9.44 -9.52 -30.71
C GLY A 687 9.20 -10.84 -29.97
N LYS A 688 10.17 -11.33 -29.18
CA LYS A 688 10.10 -12.64 -28.51
C LYS A 688 10.86 -12.63 -27.20
N GLY A 689 10.39 -13.45 -26.24
CA GLY A 689 10.97 -13.73 -24.92
C GLY A 689 12.47 -13.99 -24.82
N TYR A 690 13.18 -14.18 -25.93
CA TYR A 690 14.63 -14.22 -25.98
C TYR A 690 15.20 -12.80 -26.05
N VAL A 691 16.07 -12.44 -25.10
CA VAL A 691 16.56 -11.05 -24.91
C VAL A 691 17.15 -10.41 -26.17
N VAL A 692 17.80 -11.20 -27.02
CA VAL A 692 18.39 -10.75 -28.30
C VAL A 692 17.29 -10.36 -29.29
N ASN A 693 16.21 -11.13 -29.39
CA ASN A 693 15.10 -10.86 -30.29
C ASN A 693 14.31 -9.62 -29.87
N SER A 694 13.86 -9.52 -28.61
CA SER A 694 13.20 -8.31 -28.10
C SER A 694 14.05 -7.05 -28.28
N LEU A 695 15.36 -7.11 -28.06
CA LEU A 695 16.26 -5.96 -28.25
C LEU A 695 16.42 -5.57 -29.72
N GLU A 696 16.58 -6.54 -30.63
CA GLU A 696 16.63 -6.27 -32.07
C GLU A 696 15.30 -5.65 -32.57
N ALA A 697 14.17 -6.14 -32.08
CA ALA A 697 12.83 -5.66 -32.42
C ALA A 697 12.54 -4.24 -31.93
N ALA A 698 12.84 -3.94 -30.67
CA ALA A 698 12.69 -2.59 -30.11
C ALA A 698 13.59 -1.56 -30.83
N LEU A 699 14.83 -1.93 -31.16
CA LEU A 699 15.75 -1.07 -31.90
C LEU A 699 15.38 -0.93 -33.38
N TRP A 700 14.77 -1.95 -33.99
CA TRP A 700 14.19 -1.84 -35.33
C TRP A 700 13.02 -0.84 -35.33
N ALA A 701 12.08 -0.96 -34.39
CA ALA A 701 10.93 -0.08 -34.28
C ALA A 701 11.33 1.37 -33.98
N PHE A 702 12.38 1.57 -33.17
CA PHE A 702 12.97 2.89 -32.95
C PHE A 702 13.69 3.42 -34.20
N TRP A 703 14.45 2.59 -34.91
CA TRP A 703 15.15 2.96 -36.14
C TRP A 703 14.20 3.40 -37.26
N SER A 704 13.18 2.59 -37.57
CA SER A 704 12.31 2.73 -38.74
C SER A 704 11.29 3.88 -38.67
N THR A 705 10.94 4.35 -37.46
CA THR A 705 9.87 5.34 -37.24
C THR A 705 10.39 6.72 -36.79
N GLN A 706 9.57 7.78 -36.86
CA GLN A 706 9.98 9.15 -36.55
C GLN A 706 9.17 9.85 -35.44
N SER A 707 8.25 9.12 -34.78
CA SER A 707 7.51 9.55 -33.59
C SER A 707 7.48 8.43 -32.55
N PHE A 708 7.08 8.75 -31.32
CA PHE A 708 6.87 7.76 -30.26
C PHE A 708 5.75 6.79 -30.63
N GLU A 709 4.59 7.34 -31.01
CA GLU A 709 3.37 6.60 -31.35
C GLU A 709 3.60 5.58 -32.47
N ALA A 710 4.16 6.02 -33.60
CA ALA A 710 4.37 5.16 -34.77
C ALA A 710 5.31 3.99 -34.47
N GLY A 711 6.32 4.19 -33.64
CA GLY A 711 7.25 3.13 -33.24
C GLY A 711 6.69 2.20 -32.17
N ALA A 712 5.86 2.70 -31.24
CA ALA A 712 5.15 1.86 -30.28
C ALA A 712 4.16 0.93 -31.02
N LEU A 713 3.39 1.48 -31.97
CA LEU A 713 2.51 0.70 -32.84
C LEU A 713 3.31 -0.27 -33.73
N ALA A 714 4.47 0.11 -34.26
CA ALA A 714 5.32 -0.79 -35.03
C ALA A 714 5.87 -1.95 -34.18
N ALA A 715 6.26 -1.69 -32.93
CA ALA A 715 6.74 -2.69 -31.99
C ALA A 715 5.65 -3.72 -31.64
N VAL A 716 4.45 -3.25 -31.26
CA VAL A 716 3.31 -4.12 -30.92
C VAL A 716 2.85 -4.96 -32.11
N ASN A 717 2.75 -4.38 -33.32
CA ASN A 717 2.27 -5.11 -34.49
C ASN A 717 3.26 -6.16 -35.05
N LEU A 718 4.45 -6.33 -34.46
CA LEU A 718 5.30 -7.51 -34.72
C LEU A 718 4.68 -8.81 -34.20
N GLY A 719 3.80 -8.76 -33.20
CA GLY A 719 3.20 -9.94 -32.57
C GLY A 719 4.17 -10.74 -31.71
N ASP A 720 3.69 -11.93 -31.32
CA ASP A 720 4.29 -12.86 -30.37
C ASP A 720 4.41 -12.28 -28.94
N ASP A 721 5.44 -11.50 -28.63
CA ASP A 721 5.78 -10.97 -27.30
C ASP A 721 5.73 -9.44 -27.35
N THR A 722 4.53 -8.87 -27.16
CA THR A 722 4.17 -7.54 -27.67
C THR A 722 4.26 -6.43 -26.66
N ASP A 723 3.97 -6.69 -25.38
CA ASP A 723 4.13 -5.75 -24.28
C ASP A 723 5.60 -5.51 -23.99
N THR A 724 6.42 -6.54 -23.72
CA THR A 724 7.85 -6.36 -23.45
C THR A 724 8.58 -5.73 -24.65
N THR A 725 8.29 -6.16 -25.89
CA THR A 725 8.91 -5.52 -27.07
C THR A 725 8.54 -4.04 -27.19
N ALA A 726 7.32 -3.65 -26.84
CA ALA A 726 6.87 -2.26 -26.88
C ALA A 726 7.34 -1.43 -25.68
N ALA A 727 7.49 -2.01 -24.49
CA ALA A 727 8.08 -1.34 -23.33
C ALA A 727 9.59 -1.10 -23.52
N ILE A 728 10.32 -2.04 -24.11
CA ILE A 728 11.74 -1.85 -24.49
C ILE A 728 11.87 -0.82 -25.62
N TYR A 729 10.91 -0.73 -26.55
CA TYR A 729 10.84 0.42 -27.46
C TYR A 729 10.63 1.73 -26.67
N GLY A 730 9.60 1.76 -25.83
CA GLY A 730 9.06 2.95 -25.19
C GLY A 730 10.01 3.60 -24.19
N GLN A 731 10.80 2.81 -23.48
CA GLN A 731 11.89 3.29 -22.62
C GLN A 731 12.90 4.18 -23.37
N LEU A 732 13.42 3.72 -24.51
CA LEU A 732 14.44 4.46 -25.29
C LEU A 732 13.81 5.57 -26.13
N ALA A 733 12.72 5.27 -26.84
CA ALA A 733 12.01 6.24 -27.65
C ALA A 733 11.46 7.38 -26.78
N GLY A 734 10.92 7.06 -25.61
CA GLY A 734 10.43 8.02 -24.63
C GLY A 734 11.55 8.87 -24.03
N ALA A 735 12.73 8.29 -23.74
CA ALA A 735 13.92 9.06 -23.36
C ALA A 735 14.34 10.03 -24.48
N TYR A 736 14.19 9.62 -25.76
CA TYR A 736 14.67 10.35 -26.94
C TYR A 736 13.75 11.51 -27.35
N TYR A 737 12.47 11.24 -27.56
CA TYR A 737 11.47 12.24 -27.93
C TYR A 737 11.05 13.12 -26.73
N GLY A 738 11.08 12.56 -25.52
CA GLY A 738 10.67 13.22 -24.28
C GLY A 738 9.16 13.23 -24.07
N PHE A 739 8.73 13.35 -22.81
CA PHE A 739 7.34 13.29 -22.34
C PHE A 739 6.36 14.15 -23.17
N HIS A 740 6.74 15.38 -23.54
CA HIS A 740 5.92 16.28 -24.35
C HIS A 740 5.74 15.85 -25.83
N LYS A 741 6.20 14.66 -26.20
CA LYS A 741 6.06 14.02 -27.53
C LYS A 741 5.46 12.61 -27.48
N LEU A 742 4.99 12.17 -26.31
CA LEU A 742 4.13 11.00 -26.16
C LEU A 742 2.66 11.42 -26.39
N PRO A 743 1.75 10.53 -26.85
CA PRO A 743 0.34 10.85 -27.04
C PRO A 743 -0.34 11.22 -25.71
N PRO A 744 -0.95 12.41 -25.57
CA PRO A 744 -1.56 12.86 -24.31
C PRO A 744 -2.77 11.99 -23.92
N GLU A 745 -3.59 11.57 -24.88
CA GLU A 745 -4.72 10.66 -24.68
C GLU A 745 -4.32 9.24 -24.25
N TRP A 746 -3.05 8.86 -24.43
CA TRP A 746 -2.51 7.64 -23.83
C TRP A 746 -2.04 7.92 -22.39
N ILE A 747 -1.28 9.00 -22.18
CA ILE A 747 -0.80 9.44 -20.86
C ILE A 747 -1.95 9.59 -19.85
N ASP A 748 -3.08 10.14 -20.28
CA ASP A 748 -4.24 10.42 -19.41
C ASP A 748 -4.99 9.16 -18.95
N CYS A 749 -4.76 8.01 -19.59
CA CYS A 749 -5.27 6.71 -19.13
C CYS A 749 -4.29 5.94 -18.22
N VAL A 750 -3.04 6.38 -18.07
CA VAL A 750 -2.02 5.60 -17.33
C VAL A 750 -2.39 5.41 -15.87
N TYR A 751 -2.47 4.14 -15.45
CA TYR A 751 -2.74 3.77 -14.07
C TYR A 751 -1.72 4.43 -13.12
N ALA A 752 -2.22 5.07 -12.07
CA ALA A 752 -1.42 5.80 -11.08
C ALA A 752 -0.43 6.84 -11.65
N LYS A 753 -0.77 7.48 -12.79
CA LYS A 753 -0.04 8.61 -13.41
C LYS A 753 0.70 9.53 -12.42
N GLY A 754 0.00 10.05 -11.40
CA GLY A 754 0.59 10.97 -10.41
C GLY A 754 1.73 10.37 -9.56
N PHE A 755 1.69 9.06 -9.29
CA PHE A 755 2.78 8.33 -8.64
C PHE A 755 4.00 8.25 -9.55
N ILE A 756 3.80 7.85 -10.81
CA ILE A 756 4.87 7.77 -11.81
C ILE A 756 5.51 9.15 -12.03
N GLU A 757 4.71 10.22 -12.11
CA GLU A 757 5.22 11.60 -12.19
C GLU A 757 6.05 12.02 -10.97
N CYS A 758 5.62 11.68 -9.74
CA CYS A 758 6.40 11.97 -8.54
C CYS A 758 7.71 11.19 -8.51
N LEU A 759 7.67 9.91 -8.87
CA LEU A 759 8.84 9.04 -8.91
C LEU A 759 9.85 9.53 -9.96
N CYS A 760 9.38 10.02 -11.12
CA CYS A 760 10.22 10.69 -12.11
C CYS A 760 10.92 11.95 -11.56
N LYS A 761 10.19 12.80 -10.81
CA LYS A 761 10.78 13.99 -10.14
C LYS A 761 11.87 13.58 -9.15
N TRP A 762 11.66 12.49 -8.40
CA TRP A 762 12.66 11.97 -7.46
C TRP A 762 13.88 11.34 -8.13
N ILE A 763 13.71 10.60 -9.24
CA ILE A 763 14.83 10.11 -10.06
C ILE A 763 15.65 11.29 -10.57
N ALA A 764 14.99 12.31 -11.13
CA ALA A 764 15.67 13.50 -11.65
C ALA A 764 16.42 14.27 -10.55
N TYR A 765 15.79 14.48 -9.39
CA TYR A 765 16.39 15.17 -8.26
C TYR A 765 17.56 14.40 -7.65
N ARG A 766 17.44 13.07 -7.44
CA ARG A 766 18.52 12.24 -6.88
C ARG A 766 19.65 12.04 -7.88
N GLY A 767 19.34 11.73 -9.13
CA GLY A 767 20.33 11.53 -10.21
C GLY A 767 21.07 12.81 -10.62
N SER A 768 20.57 13.99 -10.24
CA SER A 768 21.34 15.25 -10.39
C SER A 768 22.57 15.31 -9.47
N GLN A 769 22.57 14.53 -8.38
CA GLN A 769 23.61 14.51 -7.35
C GLN A 769 24.74 13.55 -7.79
N PRO A 770 26.03 13.92 -7.66
CA PRO A 770 27.13 13.04 -8.07
C PRO A 770 27.14 11.72 -7.29
N TYR A 771 27.31 10.58 -7.97
CA TYR A 771 27.38 9.30 -7.29
C TYR A 771 28.74 9.12 -6.59
N SER A 772 28.80 9.43 -5.29
CA SER A 772 29.94 9.07 -4.46
C SER A 772 29.97 7.55 -4.26
N LYS A 773 30.92 6.87 -4.89
CA LYS A 773 31.33 5.52 -4.50
C LYS A 773 31.73 5.56 -3.02
N LYS A 774 30.96 4.87 -2.17
CA LYS A 774 31.35 4.49 -0.81
C LYS A 774 32.30 3.29 -0.88
#